data_AF-A0A537I2Y7-F1
#
_entry.id   AF-A0A537I2Y7-F1
#
_cell.length_a   1.000
_cell.length_b   1.000
_cell.length_c   1.000
_cell.angle_alpha   90.00
_cell.angle_beta   90.00
_cell.angle_gamma   90.00
#
_symmetry.space_group_name_H-M   'P 1'
#
loop_
_entity.id
_entity.type
_entity.pdbx_description
1 polymer ?
#
loop_
_entity_poly.entity_id
_entity_poly.type
_entity_poly.pdbx_seq_one_letter_code
_entity_poly.pdbx_strand_id
1 'polypeptide(L)'
;MIFWICLLLLFSHCLLSNKERSLKKTAMKLSRPLLHLFFLLLTSSATTGQKLVPCNEVDPQTKKKTWGFCDCYYATTVIKCQYDTTFAFTEGLGRVRQAGKYGFVDKTGKLIIPVKYDGAMEFSEGLAPVFLDGKAFFIDKKGVDIFKKTFKSVSSFSYGVAMCAGEDGKRGFIDTKGNIVVPLTLEAAFPFQDKLTAVRFDGEKVWKAINTKGEVVFTFNDKVKTVMGGFSDGMAMVYVDGPAGYNVHYDFVNEKGEFVCDAPYASAKPFQNGRAIITYENKNRKSGDMQYFKYGLIKKGGREIVPAQYACLEESAIPGIYYYGSTSASISGCSGFGLLDSNGKEITRPIYSSFYRLNDTTFLCKETGKYESLNYYLLLTTQGKNLLSLNHRNKYFEIAGADTLLVLYTETSNSIAMTVYNIQKGLLKENAFKGIEIFNKQQLLLIEAWENANGVLMTTDGKIIMDKIQTHTFRRDTTMKGDIPFILVSTNEDKDFKMYNISTKKMMVNDYGFKNNGNPYYSGQFTEGLLPVRQKGKWGFMDTAGKIKLPAIYESAENFHEGLAVVGKKDKDGETYEVYINKTGKELAGIKASYLNASEFKEGFAFYHKGYSDPIRYINKAGKEIFKSESDDFFDHGDFSNGLAAVPNKEGVYGYINTKGELVIPYQFTIPKTQYSTVNSIAFSKNGKATVMKDGKTITIDKSGK
;
A
#
# COMPACT_ATOMS: atom_id res chain seq x y z
N MET A 1 -6.99 -0.31 34.98
CA MET A 1 -5.60 -0.55 35.43
C MET A 1 -5.50 -0.68 36.95
N ILE A 2 -5.92 0.31 37.72
CA ILE A 2 -5.86 0.31 39.21
C ILE A 2 -6.62 -0.88 39.83
N PHE A 3 -7.83 -1.18 39.36
CA PHE A 3 -8.63 -2.32 39.84
C PHE A 3 -7.92 -3.68 39.71
N TRP A 4 -7.13 -3.86 38.64
CA TRP A 4 -6.39 -5.09 38.37
C TRP A 4 -5.07 -5.19 39.14
N ILE A 5 -4.44 -4.05 39.43
CA ILE A 5 -3.26 -3.96 40.32
C ILE A 5 -3.67 -4.31 41.76
N CYS A 6 -4.83 -3.83 42.23
CA CYS A 6 -5.37 -4.22 43.53
C CYS A 6 -5.67 -5.73 43.61
N LEU A 7 -6.20 -6.32 42.54
CA LEU A 7 -6.46 -7.76 42.47
C LEU A 7 -5.17 -8.59 42.54
N LEU A 8 -4.10 -8.16 41.85
CA LEU A 8 -2.79 -8.81 41.87
C LEU A 8 -2.12 -8.73 43.26
N LEU A 9 -2.25 -7.60 43.95
CA LEU A 9 -1.71 -7.43 45.31
C LEU A 9 -2.44 -8.32 46.32
N LEU A 10 -3.77 -8.42 46.23
CA LEU A 10 -4.59 -9.34 47.04
C LEU A 10 -4.20 -10.81 46.80
N PHE A 11 -3.94 -11.20 45.55
CA PHE A 11 -3.48 -12.56 45.20
C PHE A 11 -2.07 -12.86 45.73
N SER A 12 -1.18 -11.86 45.71
CA SER A 12 0.19 -11.97 46.24
C SER A 12 0.18 -12.23 47.74
N HIS A 13 -0.68 -11.53 48.48
CA HIS A 13 -0.87 -11.72 49.92
C HIS A 13 -1.44 -13.11 50.24
N CYS A 14 -2.34 -13.63 49.40
CA CYS A 14 -2.95 -14.95 49.60
C CYS A 14 -1.96 -16.11 49.37
N LEU A 15 -0.99 -15.96 48.45
CA LEU A 15 0.06 -16.96 48.18
C LEU A 15 1.13 -17.02 49.28
N LEU A 16 1.41 -15.89 49.94
CA LEU A 16 2.38 -15.75 51.03
C LEU A 16 1.82 -16.17 52.41
N SER A 17 0.50 -16.22 52.56
CA SER A 17 -0.16 -16.76 53.75
C SER A 17 0.12 -18.26 53.95
N ASN A 18 0.42 -18.66 55.18
CA ASN A 18 0.69 -20.05 55.58
C ASN A 18 -0.57 -20.84 55.98
N LYS A 19 -1.77 -20.28 55.82
CA LYS A 19 -3.02 -20.97 56.17
C LYS A 19 -3.67 -21.61 54.95
N GLU A 20 -3.81 -22.94 55.04
CA GLU A 20 -4.57 -23.87 54.21
C GLU A 20 -4.11 -24.14 52.77
N ARG A 21 -3.65 -25.39 52.57
CA ARG A 21 -3.24 -26.00 51.30
C ARG A 21 -4.36 -26.06 50.24
N SER A 22 -5.62 -26.01 50.70
CA SER A 22 -6.84 -26.04 49.88
C SER A 22 -6.99 -24.77 49.02
N LEU A 23 -6.85 -23.59 49.64
CA LEU A 23 -6.98 -22.29 48.99
C LEU A 23 -5.88 -22.04 47.93
N LYS A 24 -4.65 -22.50 48.18
CA LYS A 24 -3.54 -22.38 47.20
C LYS A 24 -3.78 -23.18 45.92
N LYS A 25 -4.42 -24.36 46.00
CA LYS A 25 -4.76 -25.17 44.81
C LYS A 25 -5.86 -24.51 43.96
N THR A 26 -6.84 -23.88 44.59
CA THR A 26 -7.92 -23.16 43.88
C THR A 26 -7.39 -21.88 43.23
N ALA A 27 -6.53 -21.13 43.93
CA ALA A 27 -5.85 -19.94 43.39
C ALA A 27 -4.94 -20.26 42.18
N MET A 28 -4.22 -21.40 42.22
CA MET A 28 -3.40 -21.87 41.09
C MET A 28 -4.21 -22.37 39.88
N LYS A 29 -5.44 -22.85 40.09
CA LYS A 29 -6.34 -23.26 38.98
C LYS A 29 -6.95 -22.06 38.25
N LEU A 30 -7.21 -20.96 38.97
CA LEU A 30 -7.75 -19.72 38.39
C LEU A 30 -6.66 -18.80 37.80
N SER A 31 -5.42 -18.89 38.28
CA SER A 31 -4.33 -18.02 37.81
C SER A 31 -3.95 -18.24 36.35
N ARG A 32 -3.95 -19.47 35.85
CA ARG A 32 -3.61 -19.79 34.44
C ARG A 32 -4.56 -19.17 33.40
N PRO A 33 -5.90 -19.33 33.51
CA PRO A 33 -6.81 -18.68 32.57
C PRO A 33 -6.84 -17.15 32.70
N LEU A 34 -6.67 -16.59 33.91
CA LEU A 34 -6.58 -15.14 34.12
C LEU A 34 -5.28 -14.55 33.57
N LEU A 35 -4.14 -15.24 33.71
CA LEU A 35 -2.87 -14.82 33.09
C LEU A 35 -2.96 -14.90 31.56
N HIS A 36 -3.62 -15.92 31.01
CA HIS A 36 -3.87 -16.02 29.57
C HIS A 36 -4.83 -14.93 29.07
N LEU A 37 -5.88 -14.59 29.83
CA LEU A 37 -6.78 -13.48 29.50
C LEU A 37 -6.04 -12.13 29.56
N PHE A 38 -5.15 -11.95 30.54
CA PHE A 38 -4.30 -10.76 30.69
C PHE A 38 -3.27 -10.65 29.55
N PHE A 39 -2.66 -11.77 29.13
CA PHE A 39 -1.79 -11.82 27.94
C PHE A 39 -2.58 -11.57 26.64
N LEU A 40 -3.80 -12.08 26.50
CA LEU A 40 -4.69 -11.81 25.35
C LEU A 40 -5.16 -10.35 25.28
N LEU A 41 -5.34 -9.70 26.45
CA LEU A 41 -5.66 -8.27 26.54
C LEU A 41 -4.43 -7.37 26.28
N LEU A 42 -3.21 -7.84 26.59
CA LEU A 42 -1.95 -7.15 26.26
C LEU A 42 -1.54 -7.34 24.78
N THR A 43 -1.88 -8.47 24.15
CA THR A 43 -1.61 -8.69 22.71
C THR A 43 -2.64 -8.05 21.79
N SER A 44 -3.81 -7.65 22.31
CA SER A 44 -4.81 -6.85 21.58
C SER A 44 -4.60 -5.33 21.71
N SER A 45 -3.60 -4.88 22.47
CA SER A 45 -3.19 -3.47 22.54
C SER A 45 -1.75 -3.22 22.10
N ALA A 46 -1.12 -4.16 21.39
CA ALA A 46 -0.02 -3.80 20.52
C ALA A 46 -0.60 -3.22 19.23
N THR A 47 -1.10 -1.98 19.30
CA THR A 47 -1.17 -1.17 18.09
C THR A 47 0.26 -0.98 17.64
N THR A 48 0.75 -1.85 16.76
CA THR A 48 1.75 -1.45 15.77
C THR A 48 1.19 -0.18 15.17
N GLY A 49 1.77 0.97 15.56
CA GLY A 49 1.20 2.27 15.21
C GLY A 49 1.07 2.32 13.70
N GLN A 50 -0.16 2.26 13.18
CA GLN A 50 -0.42 2.17 11.75
C GLN A 50 0.41 3.23 11.04
N LYS A 51 1.36 2.78 10.23
CA LYS A 51 2.30 3.64 9.51
C LYS A 51 1.79 3.73 8.10
N LEU A 52 1.19 4.87 7.79
CA LEU A 52 0.61 5.14 6.48
C LEU A 52 1.65 5.84 5.59
N VAL A 53 1.76 5.40 4.35
CA VAL A 53 2.62 6.01 3.33
C VAL A 53 1.79 6.45 2.12
N PRO A 54 2.21 7.49 1.39
CA PRO A 54 1.54 7.89 0.15
C PRO A 54 1.47 6.74 -0.86
N CYS A 55 0.29 6.49 -1.41
CA CYS A 55 0.07 5.57 -2.53
C CYS A 55 -0.70 6.26 -3.65
N ASN A 56 -0.72 5.65 -4.83
CA ASN A 56 -1.43 6.21 -5.98
C ASN A 56 -2.11 5.14 -6.83
N GLU A 57 -3.13 5.59 -7.55
CA GLU A 57 -3.84 4.85 -8.58
C GLU A 57 -3.82 5.67 -9.87
N VAL A 58 -3.75 4.97 -11.01
CA VAL A 58 -3.79 5.59 -12.35
C VAL A 58 -5.05 5.12 -13.05
N ASP A 59 -5.89 6.06 -13.46
CA ASP A 59 -7.07 5.78 -14.27
C ASP A 59 -6.65 5.19 -15.63
N PRO A 60 -7.10 3.98 -16.00
CA PRO A 60 -6.68 3.33 -17.24
C PRO A 60 -7.08 4.09 -18.51
N GLN A 61 -8.19 4.84 -18.48
CA GLN A 61 -8.74 5.58 -19.61
C GLN A 61 -8.13 6.98 -19.72
N THR A 62 -8.16 7.74 -18.63
CA THR A 62 -7.72 9.16 -18.65
C THR A 62 -6.22 9.30 -18.39
N LYS A 63 -5.55 8.25 -17.94
CA LYS A 63 -4.16 8.26 -17.41
C LYS A 63 -3.96 9.23 -16.25
N LYS A 64 -5.05 9.75 -15.66
CA LYS A 64 -5.00 10.65 -14.52
C LYS A 64 -4.54 9.88 -13.29
N LYS A 65 -3.49 10.38 -12.66
CA LYS A 65 -2.96 9.86 -11.39
C LYS A 65 -3.68 10.50 -10.22
N THR A 66 -4.15 9.68 -9.27
CA THR A 66 -4.73 10.15 -8.00
C THR A 66 -4.01 9.50 -6.84
N TRP A 67 -3.94 10.19 -5.71
CA TRP A 67 -3.18 9.79 -4.54
C TRP A 67 -4.05 9.60 -3.32
N GLY A 68 -3.63 8.66 -2.47
CA GLY A 68 -4.24 8.30 -1.20
C GLY A 68 -3.17 7.91 -0.19
N PHE A 69 -3.52 7.06 0.76
CA PHE A 69 -2.57 6.48 1.71
C PHE A 69 -2.80 4.99 1.87
N CYS A 70 -1.72 4.23 1.84
CA CYS A 70 -1.74 2.81 2.15
C CYS A 70 -1.03 2.51 3.47
N ASP A 71 -1.42 1.42 4.09
CA ASP A 71 -0.65 0.84 5.18
C ASP A 71 0.70 0.35 4.65
N CYS A 72 1.81 0.80 5.23
CA CYS A 72 3.13 0.47 4.71
C CYS A 72 3.52 -1.00 4.90
N TYR A 73 2.86 -1.73 5.78
CA TYR A 73 3.11 -3.16 6.02
C TYR A 73 2.24 -4.02 5.10
N TYR A 74 0.98 -3.60 4.89
CA TYR A 74 0.01 -4.41 4.16
C TYR A 74 -0.23 -3.96 2.71
N ALA A 75 0.28 -2.80 2.32
CA ALA A 75 0.05 -2.15 1.03
C ALA A 75 -1.44 -1.97 0.68
N THR A 76 -2.33 -2.05 1.67
CA THR A 76 -3.76 -1.85 1.52
C THR A 76 -4.08 -0.36 1.56
N THR A 77 -4.87 0.13 0.60
CA THR A 77 -5.34 1.52 0.61
C THR A 77 -6.26 1.74 1.82
N VAL A 78 -5.83 2.59 2.74
CA VAL A 78 -6.58 2.97 3.96
C VAL A 78 -7.36 4.26 3.71
N ILE A 79 -6.73 5.23 3.06
CA ILE A 79 -7.36 6.48 2.63
C ILE A 79 -7.42 6.44 1.11
N LYS A 80 -8.64 6.43 0.56
CA LYS A 80 -8.91 6.28 -0.87
C LYS A 80 -8.11 7.28 -1.72
N CYS A 81 -7.64 6.82 -2.88
CA CYS A 81 -7.02 7.66 -3.89
C CYS A 81 -8.05 8.66 -4.46
N GLN A 82 -7.97 9.91 -4.00
CA GLN A 82 -8.90 10.98 -4.41
C GLN A 82 -8.24 12.36 -4.45
N TYR A 83 -6.98 12.46 -4.01
CA TYR A 83 -6.22 13.69 -3.96
C TYR A 83 -5.32 13.81 -5.20
N ASP A 84 -4.96 15.04 -5.56
CA ASP A 84 -3.99 15.27 -6.64
C ASP A 84 -2.59 14.82 -6.21
N THR A 85 -2.26 14.93 -4.92
CA THR A 85 -1.00 14.48 -4.31
C THR A 85 -1.19 14.30 -2.80
N THR A 86 -0.50 13.33 -2.21
CA THR A 86 -0.40 13.14 -0.75
C THR A 86 1.05 13.11 -0.30
N PHE A 87 1.32 13.50 0.93
CA PHE A 87 2.67 13.54 1.53
C PHE A 87 2.70 12.74 2.84
N ALA A 88 3.89 12.33 3.27
CA ALA A 88 4.06 11.49 4.46
C ALA A 88 3.39 12.10 5.71
N PHE A 89 2.85 11.21 6.56
CA PHE A 89 2.30 11.62 7.84
C PHE A 89 3.40 12.18 8.75
N THR A 90 3.15 13.36 9.30
CA THR A 90 3.99 14.00 10.31
C THR A 90 3.15 14.32 11.53
N GLU A 91 3.63 13.92 12.69
CA GLU A 91 2.97 14.09 13.99
C GLU A 91 1.47 13.74 14.06
N GLY A 92 1.05 12.74 13.27
CA GLY A 92 -0.32 12.22 13.24
C GLY A 92 -1.22 12.78 12.14
N LEU A 93 -0.77 13.75 11.34
CA LEU A 93 -1.53 14.31 10.22
C LEU A 93 -0.81 14.14 8.88
N GLY A 94 -1.58 13.84 7.84
CA GLY A 94 -1.11 13.71 6.46
C GLY A 94 -1.47 14.95 5.66
N ARG A 95 -0.48 15.61 5.07
CA ARG A 95 -0.70 16.75 4.15
C ARG A 95 -1.27 16.22 2.83
N VAL A 96 -2.36 16.82 2.35
CA VAL A 96 -3.03 16.44 1.10
C VAL A 96 -3.22 17.65 0.20
N ARG A 97 -3.17 17.43 -1.11
CA ARG A 97 -3.43 18.46 -2.13
C ARG A 97 -4.65 18.08 -2.97
N GLN A 98 -5.59 18.99 -3.12
CA GLN A 98 -6.79 18.80 -3.94
C GLN A 98 -7.16 20.10 -4.65
N ALA A 99 -7.44 20.01 -5.95
CA ALA A 99 -7.72 21.16 -6.81
C ALA A 99 -6.68 22.28 -6.66
N GLY A 100 -5.40 21.89 -6.54
CA GLY A 100 -4.29 22.82 -6.38
C GLY A 100 -4.09 23.38 -4.97
N LYS A 101 -5.04 23.22 -4.05
CA LYS A 101 -5.00 23.71 -2.66
C LYS A 101 -4.59 22.63 -1.67
N TYR A 102 -4.20 23.01 -0.46
CA TYR A 102 -3.67 22.12 0.58
C TYR A 102 -4.55 22.08 1.84
N GLY A 103 -4.60 20.90 2.46
CA GLY A 103 -5.24 20.63 3.74
C GLY A 103 -4.58 19.43 4.45
N PHE A 104 -5.17 18.97 5.55
CA PHE A 104 -4.60 17.87 6.34
C PHE A 104 -5.67 16.87 6.81
N VAL A 105 -5.34 15.59 6.69
CA VAL A 105 -6.19 14.47 7.10
C VAL A 105 -5.57 13.73 8.28
N ASP A 106 -6.40 13.12 9.12
CA ASP A 106 -5.94 12.15 10.10
C ASP A 106 -5.73 10.76 9.48
N LYS A 107 -5.30 9.79 10.29
CA LYS A 107 -5.06 8.40 9.86
C LYS A 107 -6.32 7.67 9.39
N THR A 108 -7.51 8.15 9.72
CA THR A 108 -8.78 7.61 9.24
C THR A 108 -9.19 8.18 7.88
N GLY A 109 -8.47 9.20 7.39
CA GLY A 109 -8.82 9.95 6.19
C GLY A 109 -9.78 11.09 6.43
N LYS A 110 -10.16 11.37 7.69
CA LYS A 110 -10.99 12.53 8.02
C LYS A 110 -10.18 13.79 7.82
N LEU A 111 -10.74 14.74 7.08
CA LEU A 111 -10.15 16.07 6.89
C LEU A 111 -10.25 16.84 8.21
N ILE A 112 -9.11 17.02 8.88
CA ILE A 112 -9.01 17.79 10.14
C ILE A 112 -8.84 19.27 9.82
N ILE A 113 -8.06 19.58 8.79
CA ILE A 113 -7.80 20.94 8.33
C ILE A 113 -8.27 21.04 6.89
N PRO A 114 -9.29 21.87 6.60
CA PRO A 114 -9.89 21.97 5.27
C PRO A 114 -8.87 22.28 4.17
N VAL A 115 -9.14 21.78 2.96
CA VAL A 115 -8.31 22.05 1.78
C VAL A 115 -8.61 23.47 1.26
N LYS A 116 -7.89 24.46 1.78
CA LYS A 116 -8.10 25.87 1.46
C LYS A 116 -6.83 26.68 1.22
N TYR A 117 -5.66 26.16 1.62
CA TYR A 117 -4.40 26.89 1.56
C TYR A 117 -3.76 26.81 0.17
N ASP A 118 -3.08 27.87 -0.26
CA ASP A 118 -2.31 27.91 -1.50
C ASP A 118 -1.05 27.03 -1.43
N GLY A 119 -0.51 26.90 -0.22
CA GLY A 119 0.64 26.06 0.10
C GLY A 119 0.59 25.65 1.57
N ALA A 120 1.22 24.54 1.91
CA ALA A 120 1.39 24.10 3.29
C ALA A 120 2.68 23.28 3.42
N MET A 121 3.35 23.32 4.57
CA MET A 121 4.46 22.43 4.95
C MET A 121 3.99 21.37 5.96
N GLU A 122 4.83 20.38 6.25
CA GLU A 122 4.58 19.37 7.27
C GLU A 122 4.48 19.96 8.69
N PHE A 123 3.77 19.25 9.58
CA PHE A 123 3.77 19.58 11.00
C PHE A 123 5.13 19.25 11.62
N SER A 124 5.66 20.20 12.39
CA SER A 124 6.87 20.05 13.19
C SER A 124 6.70 20.83 14.49
N GLU A 125 7.01 20.20 15.62
CA GLU A 125 6.87 20.75 16.96
C GLU A 125 5.44 21.26 17.24
N GLY A 126 4.43 20.56 16.70
CA GLY A 126 3.02 20.87 16.88
C GLY A 126 2.44 21.94 15.94
N LEU A 127 3.25 22.55 15.07
CA LEU A 127 2.85 23.65 14.19
C LEU A 127 3.16 23.34 12.71
N ALA A 128 2.34 23.87 11.80
CA ALA A 128 2.58 23.77 10.36
C ALA A 128 2.56 25.16 9.69
N PRO A 129 3.59 25.49 8.89
CA PRO A 129 3.52 26.60 7.94
C PRO A 129 2.40 26.42 6.91
N VAL A 130 1.61 27.45 6.70
CA VAL A 130 0.61 27.52 5.63
C VAL A 130 0.67 28.87 4.92
N PHE A 131 0.26 28.85 3.65
CA PHE A 131 0.24 30.00 2.77
C PHE A 131 -1.19 30.24 2.31
N LEU A 132 -1.67 31.47 2.46
CA LEU A 132 -2.99 31.90 2.00
C LEU A 132 -2.88 33.34 1.50
N ASP A 133 -3.36 33.60 0.28
CA ASP A 133 -3.42 34.94 -0.31
C ASP A 133 -2.06 35.66 -0.30
N GLY A 134 -0.99 34.91 -0.62
CA GLY A 134 0.37 35.41 -0.70
C GLY A 134 1.06 35.65 0.66
N LYS A 135 0.41 35.30 1.77
CA LYS A 135 0.93 35.44 3.14
C LYS A 135 1.17 34.08 3.78
N ALA A 136 2.28 33.98 4.51
CA ALA A 136 2.67 32.80 5.27
C ALA A 136 2.39 32.99 6.76
N PHE A 137 1.86 31.97 7.44
CA PHE A 137 1.64 31.93 8.89
C PHE A 137 1.62 30.49 9.39
N PHE A 138 1.42 30.30 10.70
CA PHE A 138 1.47 28.98 11.34
C PHE A 138 0.10 28.58 11.87
N ILE A 139 -0.23 27.31 11.73
CA ILE A 139 -1.43 26.72 12.31
C ILE A 139 -1.10 25.57 13.24
N ASP A 140 -1.95 25.36 14.24
CA ASP A 140 -1.93 24.16 15.07
C ASP A 140 -2.56 22.94 14.37
N LYS A 141 -2.55 21.79 15.05
CA LYS A 141 -3.17 20.55 14.55
C LYS A 141 -4.69 20.62 14.38
N LYS A 142 -5.34 21.66 14.88
CA LYS A 142 -6.78 21.96 14.69
C LYS A 142 -7.01 22.96 13.55
N GLY A 143 -5.94 23.47 12.93
CA GLY A 143 -6.00 24.45 11.86
C GLY A 143 -6.19 25.90 12.32
N VAL A 144 -5.94 26.18 13.60
CA VAL A 144 -6.07 27.53 14.19
C VAL A 144 -4.75 28.29 14.03
N ASP A 145 -4.82 29.51 13.49
CA ASP A 145 -3.71 30.46 13.54
C ASP A 145 -3.53 30.97 14.97
N ILE A 146 -2.49 30.48 15.64
CA ILE A 146 -2.26 30.79 17.06
C ILE A 146 -1.66 32.20 17.23
N PHE A 147 -0.79 32.64 16.32
CA PHE A 147 0.00 33.85 16.52
C PHE A 147 -0.68 35.10 15.97
N LYS A 148 -1.60 34.94 15.01
CA LYS A 148 -2.23 36.04 14.27
C LYS A 148 -1.19 36.98 13.66
N LYS A 149 -0.07 36.41 13.19
CA LYS A 149 1.04 37.11 12.55
C LYS A 149 1.28 36.50 11.18
N THR A 150 1.45 37.35 10.18
CA THR A 150 1.70 36.94 8.81
C THR A 150 3.04 37.45 8.31
N PHE A 151 3.68 36.67 7.45
CA PHE A 151 5.00 36.91 6.89
C PHE A 151 4.99 36.69 5.37
N LYS A 152 6.04 37.10 4.67
CA LYS A 152 6.22 36.78 3.26
C LYS A 152 6.54 35.30 3.06
N SER A 153 7.40 34.76 3.91
CA SER A 153 7.75 33.34 3.94
C SER A 153 8.17 32.91 5.34
N VAL A 154 8.01 31.63 5.63
CA VAL A 154 8.44 31.01 6.90
C VAL A 154 9.00 29.61 6.65
N SER A 155 9.86 29.11 7.54
CA SER A 155 10.29 27.71 7.58
C SER A 155 9.46 26.89 8.57
N SER A 156 9.58 25.56 8.55
CA SER A 156 9.11 24.70 9.65
C SER A 156 9.86 25.02 10.96
N PHE A 157 9.20 24.74 12.08
CA PHE A 157 9.81 24.82 13.42
C PHE A 157 10.85 23.70 13.61
N SER A 158 11.96 24.06 14.23
CA SER A 158 13.07 23.17 14.56
C SER A 158 13.82 23.75 15.75
N TYR A 159 14.05 22.94 16.79
CA TYR A 159 14.64 23.37 18.08
C TYR A 159 13.89 24.55 18.73
N GLY A 160 12.57 24.58 18.61
CA GLY A 160 11.70 25.59 19.22
C GLY A 160 11.59 26.91 18.47
N VAL A 161 12.22 27.04 17.29
CA VAL A 161 12.24 28.28 16.50
C VAL A 161 11.99 28.03 15.01
N ALA A 162 11.46 29.03 14.33
CA ALA A 162 11.28 29.03 12.88
C ALA A 162 11.81 30.34 12.27
N MET A 163 12.38 30.26 11.08
CA MET A 163 12.78 31.43 10.32
C MET A 163 11.54 32.08 9.68
N CYS A 164 11.49 33.41 9.68
CA CYS A 164 10.42 34.18 9.04
C CYS A 164 11.04 35.35 8.25
N ALA A 165 10.36 35.80 7.20
CA ALA A 165 10.82 36.91 6.36
C ALA A 165 9.72 37.96 6.13
N GLY A 166 10.12 39.23 6.11
CA GLY A 166 9.27 40.36 5.76
C GLY A 166 9.12 40.54 4.25
N GLU A 167 8.29 41.51 3.84
CA GLU A 167 8.13 41.86 2.41
C GLU A 167 9.39 42.48 1.80
N ASP A 168 10.24 43.09 2.63
CA ASP A 168 11.55 43.63 2.24
C ASP A 168 12.62 42.55 2.06
N GLY A 169 12.28 41.28 2.29
CA GLY A 169 13.19 40.14 2.22
C GLY A 169 14.08 39.96 3.44
N LYS A 170 14.02 40.85 4.43
CA LYS A 170 14.78 40.71 5.68
C LYS A 170 14.22 39.56 6.50
N ARG A 171 15.12 38.82 7.14
CA ARG A 171 14.82 37.59 7.87
C ARG A 171 14.95 37.80 9.37
N GLY A 172 14.28 36.93 10.13
CA GLY A 172 14.36 36.85 11.58
C GLY A 172 13.85 35.50 12.06
N PHE A 173 13.68 35.35 13.38
CA PHE A 173 13.27 34.10 13.99
C PHE A 173 12.12 34.32 14.98
N ILE A 174 11.19 33.37 14.98
CA ILE A 174 10.02 33.34 15.86
C ILE A 174 10.03 32.04 16.67
N ASP A 175 9.64 32.11 17.95
CA ASP A 175 9.50 30.93 18.80
C ASP A 175 8.12 30.27 18.67
N THR A 176 7.95 29.09 19.27
CA THR A 176 6.68 28.34 19.28
C THR A 176 5.53 29.03 20.05
N LYS A 177 5.80 30.16 20.72
CA LYS A 177 4.80 31.00 21.39
C LYS A 177 4.45 32.24 20.56
N GLY A 178 5.10 32.45 19.42
CA GLY A 178 4.86 33.57 18.53
C GLY A 178 5.69 34.83 18.84
N ASN A 179 6.66 34.74 19.75
CA ASN A 179 7.57 35.83 20.07
C ASN A 179 8.66 35.92 19.01
N ILE A 180 8.94 37.14 18.55
CA ILE A 180 10.06 37.39 17.64
C ILE A 180 11.34 37.35 18.47
N VAL A 181 12.09 36.26 18.34
CA VAL A 181 13.36 36.03 19.05
C VAL A 181 14.49 36.83 18.39
N VAL A 182 14.49 36.89 17.06
CA VAL A 182 15.37 37.77 16.30
C VAL A 182 14.50 38.61 15.37
N PRO A 183 14.53 39.95 15.47
CA PRO A 183 13.81 40.84 14.57
C PRO A 183 14.10 40.58 13.09
N LEU A 184 13.19 41.01 12.20
CA LEU A 184 13.35 40.92 10.74
C LEU A 184 14.41 41.91 10.23
N THR A 185 15.66 41.73 10.65
CA THR A 185 16.80 42.61 10.35
C THR A 185 17.97 41.88 9.72
N LEU A 186 17.88 40.56 9.55
CA LEU A 186 18.93 39.75 8.97
C LEU A 186 18.91 39.82 7.44
N GLU A 187 20.06 40.09 6.85
CA GLU A 187 20.25 40.06 5.40
C GLU A 187 20.32 38.60 4.90
N ALA A 188 20.97 37.71 5.67
CA ALA A 188 21.09 36.29 5.38
C ALA A 188 20.94 35.44 6.65
N ALA A 189 20.29 34.29 6.53
CA ALA A 189 20.13 33.34 7.62
C ALA A 189 19.81 31.95 7.07
N PHE A 190 20.23 30.91 7.80
CA PHE A 190 19.79 29.53 7.56
C PHE A 190 18.79 29.08 8.64
N PRO A 191 17.82 28.20 8.33
CA PRO A 191 16.99 27.56 9.33
C PRO A 191 17.83 26.77 10.36
N PHE A 192 17.33 26.66 11.58
CA PHE A 192 17.96 25.82 12.61
C PHE A 192 17.87 24.32 12.22
N GLN A 193 19.01 23.68 12.09
CA GLN A 193 19.17 22.22 11.90
C GLN A 193 19.84 21.55 13.12
N ASP A 194 20.41 22.37 13.99
CA ASP A 194 20.93 22.05 15.31
C ASP A 194 20.59 23.21 16.26
N LYS A 195 21.13 23.23 17.48
CA LYS A 195 20.92 24.32 18.46
C LYS A 195 21.53 25.67 18.04
N LEU A 196 22.36 25.68 16.99
CA LEU A 196 22.97 26.87 16.41
C LEU A 196 22.57 27.04 14.94
N THR A 197 22.57 28.29 14.48
CA THR A 197 22.52 28.61 13.05
C THR A 197 23.43 29.78 12.70
N ALA A 198 23.79 29.91 11.43
CA ALA A 198 24.56 31.02 10.92
C ALA A 198 23.65 32.12 10.35
N VAL A 199 23.95 33.37 10.72
CA VAL A 199 23.23 34.57 10.29
C VAL A 199 24.19 35.67 9.88
N ARG A 200 23.70 36.61 9.07
CA ARG A 200 24.36 37.87 8.72
C ARG A 200 23.38 39.02 8.91
N PHE A 201 23.76 39.98 9.74
CA PHE A 201 22.97 41.18 9.98
C PHE A 201 23.12 42.17 8.83
N ASP A 202 22.11 43.02 8.64
CA ASP A 202 22.11 44.06 7.62
C ASP A 202 23.36 44.96 7.72
N GLY A 203 24.06 45.15 6.60
CA GLY A 203 25.30 45.93 6.51
C GLY A 203 26.56 45.24 7.04
N GLU A 204 26.46 44.04 7.63
CA GLU A 204 27.63 43.29 8.11
C GLU A 204 28.19 42.36 7.02
N LYS A 205 29.52 42.29 6.89
CA LYS A 205 30.20 41.38 5.94
C LYS A 205 30.47 39.98 6.50
N VAL A 206 30.49 39.85 7.82
CA VAL A 206 30.86 38.62 8.52
C VAL A 206 29.63 37.85 8.98
N TRP A 207 29.72 36.53 8.99
CA TRP A 207 28.69 35.67 9.56
C TRP A 207 28.83 35.61 11.08
N LYS A 208 27.71 35.37 11.78
CA LYS A 208 27.65 35.11 13.22
C LYS A 208 26.88 33.82 13.47
N ALA A 209 27.31 33.05 14.46
CA ALA A 209 26.56 31.91 14.96
C ALA A 209 25.66 32.38 16.11
N ILE A 210 24.36 32.08 16.03
CA ILE A 210 23.39 32.39 17.09
C ILE A 210 22.76 31.10 17.62
N ASN A 211 22.35 31.13 18.88
CA ASN A 211 21.56 30.07 19.50
C ASN A 211 20.04 30.29 19.30
N THR A 212 19.23 29.36 19.77
CA THR A 212 17.75 29.42 19.66
C THR A 212 17.10 30.55 20.46
N LYS A 213 17.85 31.28 21.29
CA LYS A 213 17.41 32.51 21.96
C LYS A 213 17.81 33.78 21.21
N GLY A 214 18.46 33.65 20.04
CA GLY A 214 18.96 34.78 19.26
C GLY A 214 20.26 35.39 19.79
N GLU A 215 20.88 34.78 20.80
CA GLU A 215 22.14 35.25 21.38
C GLU A 215 23.30 34.86 20.45
N VAL A 216 24.20 35.81 20.17
CA VAL A 216 25.42 35.54 19.41
C VAL A 216 26.36 34.70 20.26
N VAL A 217 26.71 33.51 19.78
CA VAL A 217 27.65 32.59 20.43
C VAL A 217 29.08 32.90 20.00
N PHE A 218 29.30 33.11 18.70
CA PHE A 218 30.58 33.57 18.16
C PHE A 218 30.40 34.27 16.80
N THR A 219 31.43 34.99 16.37
CA THR A 219 31.52 35.59 15.02
C THR A 219 32.51 34.77 14.20
N PHE A 220 32.14 34.40 12.97
CA PHE A 220 33.06 33.73 12.06
C PHE A 220 34.18 34.69 11.65
N ASN A 221 35.42 34.23 11.60
CA ASN A 221 36.55 35.08 11.23
C ASN A 221 36.55 35.43 9.73
N ASP A 222 37.46 36.31 9.36
CA ASP A 222 37.66 36.84 7.99
C ASP A 222 38.03 35.79 6.95
N LYS A 223 38.54 34.62 7.36
CA LYS A 223 38.79 33.49 6.46
C LYS A 223 37.52 32.93 5.85
N VAL A 224 36.36 33.05 6.52
CA VAL A 224 35.07 32.54 6.04
C VAL A 224 34.45 33.51 5.05
N LYS A 225 34.40 33.11 3.77
CA LYS A 225 33.67 33.85 2.73
C LYS A 225 32.17 33.68 2.85
N THR A 226 31.73 32.44 3.05
CA THR A 226 30.32 32.14 3.26
C THR A 226 30.14 30.86 4.06
N VAL A 227 29.04 30.78 4.80
CA VAL A 227 28.59 29.55 5.43
C VAL A 227 27.67 28.80 4.45
N MET A 228 27.79 27.48 4.42
CA MET A 228 27.10 26.57 3.50
C MET A 228 26.01 25.78 4.25
N GLY A 229 24.95 26.48 4.67
CA GLY A 229 23.83 25.89 5.40
C GLY A 229 23.86 26.16 6.92
N GLY A 230 22.90 25.58 7.63
CA GLY A 230 22.90 25.58 9.09
C GLY A 230 23.95 24.62 9.67
N PHE A 231 24.05 24.57 10.99
CA PHE A 231 24.84 23.54 11.66
C PHE A 231 24.18 22.19 11.46
N SER A 232 24.96 21.19 11.05
CA SER A 232 24.54 19.80 10.94
C SER A 232 25.43 18.97 11.83
N ASP A 233 24.83 18.31 12.82
CA ASP A 233 25.53 17.47 13.79
C ASP A 233 26.70 18.23 14.47
N GLY A 234 26.42 19.44 14.96
CA GLY A 234 27.37 20.32 15.65
C GLY A 234 28.41 21.01 14.78
N MET A 235 28.30 20.93 13.44
CA MET A 235 29.32 21.47 12.52
C MET A 235 28.68 22.36 11.46
N ALA A 236 29.23 23.55 11.25
CA ALA A 236 28.91 24.41 10.12
C ALA A 236 29.91 24.15 8.99
N MET A 237 29.41 23.81 7.81
CA MET A 237 30.24 23.75 6.60
C MET A 237 30.47 25.16 6.08
N VAL A 238 31.71 25.53 5.77
CA VAL A 238 32.09 26.88 5.37
C VAL A 238 32.94 26.87 4.12
N TYR A 239 32.90 27.98 3.39
CA TYR A 239 33.75 28.27 2.25
C TYR A 239 34.83 29.27 2.69
N VAL A 240 36.11 28.93 2.47
CA VAL A 240 37.27 29.69 2.96
C VAL A 240 38.29 29.96 1.87
N ASP A 241 38.95 31.13 1.94
CA ASP A 241 40.04 31.48 1.03
C ASP A 241 41.17 30.43 1.08
N GLY A 242 41.60 29.97 -0.09
CA GLY A 242 42.77 29.11 -0.25
C GLY A 242 44.08 29.87 -0.30
N PRO A 243 45.23 29.19 -0.11
CA PRO A 243 46.53 29.76 -0.46
C PRO A 243 46.56 30.14 -1.96
N ALA A 244 47.37 31.16 -2.29
CA ALA A 244 47.41 31.78 -3.63
C ALA A 244 47.55 30.75 -4.77
N GLY A 245 46.62 30.77 -5.73
CA GLY A 245 46.60 29.91 -6.91
C GLY A 245 45.32 29.10 -7.14
N TYR A 246 44.38 29.09 -6.18
CA TYR A 246 43.12 28.33 -6.27
C TYR A 246 41.89 29.17 -5.93
N ASN A 247 40.77 28.86 -6.61
CA ASN A 247 39.54 29.66 -6.64
C ASN A 247 38.47 29.22 -5.61
N VAL A 248 38.82 28.67 -4.44
CA VAL A 248 37.83 28.46 -3.34
C VAL A 248 38.00 27.10 -2.61
N HIS A 249 37.97 26.96 -1.28
CA HIS A 249 37.96 25.64 -0.60
C HIS A 249 36.90 25.51 0.51
N TYR A 250 36.63 24.28 0.97
CA TYR A 250 35.64 23.95 2.00
C TYR A 250 36.31 23.58 3.33
N ASP A 251 35.72 23.99 4.44
CA ASP A 251 36.14 23.60 5.79
C ASP A 251 34.92 23.44 6.72
N PHE A 252 35.17 23.10 7.98
CA PHE A 252 34.16 22.98 9.01
C PHE A 252 34.52 23.77 10.26
N VAL A 253 33.51 24.42 10.82
CA VAL A 253 33.61 25.17 12.09
C VAL A 253 32.69 24.50 13.10
N ASN A 254 33.22 24.19 14.28
CA ASN A 254 32.44 23.58 15.36
C ASN A 254 31.59 24.60 16.12
N GLU A 255 30.83 24.14 17.11
CA GLU A 255 29.93 24.99 17.93
C GLU A 255 30.66 26.07 18.77
N LYS A 256 31.99 25.98 18.90
CA LYS A 256 32.84 26.97 19.61
C LYS A 256 33.46 28.00 18.67
N GLY A 257 33.27 27.86 17.35
CA GLY A 257 33.92 28.72 16.36
C GLY A 257 35.33 28.26 15.97
N GLU A 258 35.73 27.05 16.36
CA GLU A 258 37.05 26.49 16.04
C GLU A 258 36.99 25.76 14.69
N PHE A 259 38.00 25.99 13.85
CA PHE A 259 38.20 25.23 12.62
C PHE A 259 38.64 23.81 12.93
N VAL A 260 38.15 22.88 12.12
CA VAL A 260 38.32 21.45 12.36
C VAL A 260 39.48 20.89 11.54
N CYS A 261 39.89 21.58 10.46
CA CYS A 261 40.98 21.14 9.60
C CYS A 261 42.09 22.18 9.45
N ASP A 262 43.33 21.72 9.29
CA ASP A 262 44.50 22.58 9.07
C ASP A 262 44.62 23.06 7.60
N ALA A 263 43.98 22.35 6.66
CA ALA A 263 43.95 22.68 5.23
C ALA A 263 42.55 22.38 4.65
N PRO A 264 41.99 23.28 3.83
CA PRO A 264 40.62 23.16 3.38
C PRO A 264 40.48 22.22 2.16
N TYR A 265 39.33 21.54 2.07
CA TYR A 265 39.01 20.50 1.10
C TYR A 265 38.57 21.07 -0.25
N ALA A 266 38.70 20.28 -1.32
CA ALA A 266 38.20 20.66 -2.65
C ALA A 266 36.66 20.64 -2.71
N SER A 267 36.04 19.72 -1.98
CA SER A 267 34.59 19.64 -1.75
C SER A 267 34.31 18.87 -0.47
N ALA A 268 33.13 19.07 0.11
CA ALA A 268 32.68 18.37 1.30
C ALA A 268 31.15 18.20 1.31
N LYS A 269 30.67 17.15 2.01
CA LYS A 269 29.26 16.99 2.39
C LYS A 269 29.05 17.42 3.85
N PRO A 270 27.87 17.95 4.24
CA PRO A 270 27.58 18.26 5.63
C PRO A 270 27.76 17.06 6.56
N PHE A 271 28.09 17.31 7.82
CA PHE A 271 28.24 16.27 8.82
C PHE A 271 26.90 15.55 9.09
N GLN A 272 26.93 14.22 9.07
CA GLN A 272 25.81 13.34 9.40
C GLN A 272 26.34 12.16 10.22
N ASN A 273 25.66 11.80 11.31
CA ASN A 273 26.03 10.66 12.17
C ASN A 273 27.52 10.66 12.60
N GLY A 274 28.05 11.84 12.92
CA GLY A 274 29.41 12.08 13.41
C GLY A 274 30.47 12.23 12.33
N ARG A 275 30.10 12.18 11.04
CA ARG A 275 31.03 12.03 9.92
C ARG A 275 30.69 12.93 8.73
N ALA A 276 31.71 13.24 7.92
CA ALA A 276 31.53 13.91 6.64
C ALA A 276 32.41 13.28 5.56
N ILE A 277 31.88 13.21 4.34
CA ILE A 277 32.63 12.82 3.15
C ILE A 277 33.31 14.07 2.60
N ILE A 278 34.62 13.97 2.36
CA ILE A 278 35.46 15.06 1.85
C ILE A 278 36.17 14.64 0.58
N THR A 279 36.61 15.61 -0.21
CA THR A 279 37.43 15.37 -1.39
C THR A 279 38.66 16.25 -1.46
N TYR A 280 39.73 15.71 -2.06
CA TYR A 280 40.91 16.46 -2.47
C TYR A 280 41.09 16.40 -3.97
N GLU A 281 41.69 17.44 -4.55
CA GLU A 281 42.15 17.41 -5.93
C GLU A 281 43.27 16.39 -6.11
N ASN A 282 43.20 15.65 -7.21
CA ASN A 282 44.25 14.72 -7.58
C ASN A 282 45.45 15.45 -8.20
N LYS A 283 46.41 15.85 -7.36
CA LYS A 283 47.61 16.62 -7.78
C LYS A 283 48.55 15.85 -8.73
N ASN A 284 48.45 14.52 -8.80
CA ASN A 284 49.30 13.67 -9.63
C ASN A 284 48.69 13.35 -11.01
N ARG A 285 47.68 14.12 -11.43
CA ARG A 285 46.94 13.90 -12.67
C ARG A 285 47.85 14.06 -13.90
N LYS A 286 47.84 13.09 -14.81
CA LYS A 286 48.41 13.22 -16.16
C LYS A 286 47.35 13.74 -17.13
N SER A 287 47.77 14.45 -18.18
CA SER A 287 46.86 14.91 -19.25
C SER A 287 46.12 13.70 -19.84
N GLY A 288 44.78 13.72 -19.81
CA GLY A 288 43.90 12.61 -20.22
C GLY A 288 43.25 11.82 -19.07
N ASP A 289 43.71 11.97 -17.83
CA ASP A 289 43.08 11.31 -16.68
C ASP A 289 41.69 11.90 -16.37
N MET A 290 40.70 11.03 -16.21
CA MET A 290 39.31 11.38 -15.83
C MET A 290 39.09 11.51 -14.31
N GLN A 291 40.09 11.18 -13.47
CA GLN A 291 39.97 11.25 -12.00
C GLN A 291 40.42 12.60 -11.44
N TYR A 292 39.45 13.52 -11.30
CA TYR A 292 39.67 14.86 -10.75
C TYR A 292 39.82 14.87 -9.22
N PHE A 293 39.11 13.98 -8.52
CA PHE A 293 39.01 14.01 -7.05
C PHE A 293 39.28 12.65 -6.41
N LYS A 294 39.84 12.68 -5.21
CA LYS A 294 39.93 11.52 -4.30
C LYS A 294 39.03 11.74 -3.09
N TYR A 295 38.29 10.70 -2.70
CA TYR A 295 37.29 10.77 -1.65
C TYR A 295 37.81 10.15 -0.35
N GLY A 296 37.49 10.80 0.78
CA GLY A 296 37.81 10.37 2.14
C GLY A 296 36.67 10.63 3.13
N LEU A 297 36.88 10.22 4.38
CA LEU A 297 35.90 10.31 5.47
C LEU A 297 36.57 10.89 6.72
N ILE A 298 35.94 11.88 7.34
CA ILE A 298 36.43 12.54 8.56
C ILE A 298 35.44 12.38 9.71
N LYS A 299 35.93 12.51 10.96
CA LYS A 299 35.10 12.70 12.17
C LYS A 299 35.12 14.15 12.63
N LYS A 300 34.24 14.51 13.57
CA LYS A 300 34.09 15.88 14.11
C LYS A 300 35.38 16.52 14.65
N GLY A 301 36.38 15.72 15.02
CA GLY A 301 37.69 16.22 15.48
C GLY A 301 38.74 16.38 14.38
N GLY A 302 38.34 16.42 13.10
CA GLY A 302 39.23 16.71 11.96
C GLY A 302 40.11 15.55 11.50
N ARG A 303 40.31 14.54 12.35
CA ARG A 303 41.07 13.35 11.99
C ARG A 303 40.37 12.56 10.89
N GLU A 304 41.06 12.35 9.77
CA GLU A 304 40.65 11.43 8.72
C GLU A 304 40.51 10.01 9.30
N ILE A 305 39.31 9.44 9.13
CA ILE A 305 39.02 8.04 9.39
C ILE A 305 39.47 7.22 8.17
N VAL A 306 39.11 7.72 7.00
CA VAL A 306 39.47 7.17 5.70
C VAL A 306 40.27 8.24 4.97
N PRO A 307 41.57 8.00 4.72
CA PRO A 307 42.37 8.90 3.91
C PRO A 307 41.73 9.07 2.53
N ALA A 308 41.85 10.27 1.96
CA ALA A 308 41.27 10.53 0.65
C ALA A 308 42.03 9.83 -0.47
N GLN A 309 41.66 8.58 -0.73
CA GLN A 309 42.35 7.69 -1.67
C GLN A 309 41.39 7.04 -2.68
N TYR A 310 40.10 6.95 -2.35
CA TYR A 310 39.11 6.24 -3.15
C TYR A 310 38.64 7.05 -4.35
N ALA A 311 38.29 6.33 -5.42
CA ALA A 311 37.73 6.93 -6.63
C ALA A 311 36.31 7.46 -6.44
N CYS A 312 35.56 6.81 -5.55
CA CYS A 312 34.24 7.21 -5.11
C CYS A 312 34.02 6.74 -3.66
N LEU A 313 33.21 7.49 -2.92
CA LEU A 313 32.76 7.15 -1.57
C LEU A 313 31.35 7.72 -1.36
N GLU A 314 30.42 6.88 -0.92
CA GLU A 314 29.05 7.29 -0.64
C GLU A 314 28.48 6.51 0.55
N GLU A 315 27.69 7.17 1.40
CA GLU A 315 26.98 6.46 2.47
C GLU A 315 25.79 5.71 1.88
N SER A 316 25.64 4.45 2.26
CA SER A 316 24.51 3.63 1.83
C SER A 316 23.21 4.09 2.49
N ALA A 317 22.08 3.54 2.04
CA ALA A 317 20.80 3.75 2.71
C ALA A 317 20.73 3.15 4.14
N ILE A 318 21.77 2.40 4.55
CA ILE A 318 21.97 1.90 5.91
C ILE A 318 23.04 2.79 6.58
N PRO A 319 22.67 3.62 7.57
CA PRO A 319 23.59 4.55 8.21
C PRO A 319 24.86 3.87 8.73
N GLY A 320 26.02 4.50 8.48
CA GLY A 320 27.32 3.99 8.91
C GLY A 320 27.93 2.88 8.04
N ILE A 321 27.28 2.51 6.92
CA ILE A 321 27.85 1.64 5.89
C ILE A 321 28.10 2.47 4.64
N TYR A 322 29.30 2.36 4.04
CA TYR A 322 29.70 3.17 2.89
C TYR A 322 30.07 2.30 1.69
N TYR A 323 29.58 2.69 0.51
CA TYR A 323 30.04 2.17 -0.77
C TYR A 323 31.34 2.88 -1.17
N TYR A 324 32.34 2.12 -1.61
CA TYR A 324 33.60 2.68 -2.10
C TYR A 324 34.10 1.98 -3.36
N GLY A 325 34.85 2.70 -4.20
CA GLY A 325 35.50 2.19 -5.40
C GLY A 325 37.02 2.12 -5.29
N SER A 326 37.65 1.20 -6.04
CA SER A 326 39.10 0.95 -6.03
C SER A 326 39.94 2.21 -6.34
N THR A 327 41.14 2.26 -5.75
CA THR A 327 42.11 3.35 -5.86
C THR A 327 42.91 3.35 -7.18
N SER A 328 42.85 2.24 -7.96
CA SER A 328 43.75 1.95 -9.10
C SER A 328 43.12 2.00 -10.51
N ALA A 329 41.84 2.33 -10.65
CA ALA A 329 41.19 2.31 -11.96
C ALA A 329 41.36 3.65 -12.73
N SER A 330 41.95 3.58 -13.92
CA SER A 330 41.71 4.56 -14.99
C SER A 330 40.20 4.72 -15.16
N ILE A 331 39.69 5.92 -14.89
CA ILE A 331 38.26 6.17 -14.82
C ILE A 331 37.67 6.16 -16.21
N SER A 332 37.11 5.04 -16.63
CA SER A 332 35.87 5.00 -17.40
C SER A 332 35.02 3.86 -16.84
N GLY A 333 34.32 4.15 -15.72
CA GLY A 333 33.24 3.32 -15.20
C GLY A 333 33.61 2.30 -14.11
N CYS A 334 33.95 2.79 -12.89
CA CYS A 334 34.10 2.00 -11.65
C CYS A 334 33.66 0.53 -11.78
N SER A 335 34.60 -0.38 -12.06
CA SER A 335 34.27 -1.78 -12.39
C SER A 335 33.89 -2.62 -11.15
N GLY A 336 33.81 -2.02 -9.97
CA GLY A 336 33.33 -2.67 -8.75
C GLY A 336 33.29 -1.73 -7.55
N PHE A 337 32.31 -1.97 -6.67
CA PHE A 337 32.05 -1.33 -5.40
C PHE A 337 32.30 -2.32 -4.27
N GLY A 338 32.79 -1.82 -3.14
CA GLY A 338 32.96 -2.56 -1.89
C GLY A 338 32.23 -1.85 -0.75
N LEU A 339 32.30 -2.43 0.45
CA LEU A 339 31.70 -1.86 1.66
C LEU A 339 32.78 -1.49 2.68
N LEU A 340 32.63 -0.31 3.28
CA LEU A 340 33.36 0.12 4.47
C LEU A 340 32.38 0.25 5.64
N ASP A 341 32.86 -0.03 6.85
CA ASP A 341 32.16 0.35 8.06
C ASP A 341 32.40 1.82 8.39
N SER A 342 31.72 2.28 9.44
CA SER A 342 31.79 3.65 9.91
C SER A 342 33.18 4.06 10.46
N ASN A 343 34.10 3.13 10.64
CA ASN A 343 35.50 3.39 11.03
C ASN A 343 36.45 3.27 9.84
N GLY A 344 35.93 3.16 8.61
CA GLY A 344 36.73 3.00 7.41
C GLY A 344 37.35 1.63 7.25
N LYS A 345 36.93 0.64 8.06
CA LYS A 345 37.39 -0.74 7.91
C LYS A 345 36.68 -1.37 6.73
N GLU A 346 37.47 -2.00 5.86
CA GLU A 346 36.94 -2.82 4.77
C GLU A 346 36.09 -3.97 5.31
N ILE A 347 34.81 -3.96 4.92
CA ILE A 347 33.86 -5.05 5.15
C ILE A 347 33.94 -6.01 3.96
N THR A 348 33.96 -5.46 2.73
CA THR A 348 34.10 -6.25 1.50
C THR A 348 34.97 -5.52 0.48
N ARG A 349 35.78 -6.29 -0.26
CA ARG A 349 36.57 -5.79 -1.40
C ARG A 349 35.69 -5.16 -2.50
N PRO A 350 36.22 -4.25 -3.33
CA PRO A 350 35.45 -3.55 -4.35
C PRO A 350 35.29 -4.38 -5.63
N ILE A 351 34.65 -5.54 -5.50
CA ILE A 351 34.46 -6.53 -6.57
C ILE A 351 32.99 -6.68 -7.00
N TYR A 352 32.09 -5.81 -6.53
CA TYR A 352 30.66 -5.92 -6.82
C TYR A 352 30.18 -4.83 -7.77
N SER A 353 29.46 -5.22 -8.82
CA SER A 353 28.86 -4.28 -9.78
C SER A 353 27.62 -3.55 -9.22
N SER A 354 26.93 -4.13 -8.24
CA SER A 354 25.74 -3.53 -7.61
C SER A 354 25.41 -4.15 -6.25
N PHE A 355 24.74 -3.36 -5.40
CA PHE A 355 24.17 -3.75 -4.12
C PHE A 355 22.67 -3.41 -4.09
N TYR A 356 21.82 -4.38 -3.81
CA TYR A 356 20.39 -4.22 -3.60
C TYR A 356 20.08 -4.43 -2.11
N ARG A 357 19.63 -3.39 -1.42
CA ARG A 357 19.21 -3.50 -0.01
C ARG A 357 17.97 -4.40 0.07
N LEU A 358 18.06 -5.49 0.81
CA LEU A 358 16.90 -6.32 1.12
C LEU A 358 16.27 -5.93 2.45
N ASN A 359 17.09 -5.59 3.45
CA ASN A 359 16.67 -5.02 4.72
C ASN A 359 17.86 -4.29 5.38
N ASP A 360 17.71 -3.88 6.64
CA ASP A 360 18.71 -3.12 7.41
C ASP A 360 19.98 -3.93 7.75
N THR A 361 20.00 -5.22 7.42
CA THR A 361 21.06 -6.16 7.78
C THR A 361 21.63 -6.95 6.61
N THR A 362 20.99 -6.91 5.43
CA THR A 362 21.41 -7.71 4.28
C THR A 362 21.28 -7.00 2.94
N PHE A 363 22.21 -7.34 2.05
CA PHE A 363 22.26 -6.93 0.66
C PHE A 363 22.28 -8.14 -0.26
N LEU A 364 21.55 -8.07 -1.37
CA LEU A 364 21.81 -8.90 -2.54
C LEU A 364 22.83 -8.18 -3.42
N CYS A 365 23.97 -8.81 -3.66
CA CYS A 365 25.11 -8.20 -4.33
C CYS A 365 25.42 -8.94 -5.63
N LYS A 366 25.80 -8.23 -6.69
CA LYS A 366 26.23 -8.85 -7.95
C LYS A 366 27.74 -8.73 -8.11
N GLU A 367 28.46 -9.85 -8.10
CA GLU A 367 29.93 -9.89 -8.25
C GLU A 367 30.33 -9.57 -9.71
N THR A 368 31.42 -8.83 -9.89
CA THR A 368 32.01 -8.51 -11.20
C THR A 368 32.96 -9.62 -11.66
N GLY A 369 32.84 -10.11 -12.90
CA GLY A 369 33.98 -10.71 -13.62
C GLY A 369 34.17 -12.24 -13.58
N LYS A 370 33.18 -13.05 -13.23
CA LYS A 370 33.29 -14.53 -13.33
C LYS A 370 32.63 -15.08 -14.61
N TYR A 371 33.07 -14.73 -15.81
CA TYR A 371 32.42 -15.04 -17.12
C TYR A 371 31.26 -14.10 -17.47
N GLU A 372 31.34 -13.43 -18.63
CA GLU A 372 30.35 -12.45 -19.12
C GLU A 372 28.91 -13.01 -19.24
N SER A 373 28.75 -14.34 -19.27
CA SER A 373 27.47 -15.02 -19.43
C SER A 373 26.80 -15.48 -18.11
N LEU A 374 27.43 -15.26 -16.95
CA LEU A 374 26.94 -15.77 -15.66
C LEU A 374 26.77 -14.66 -14.62
N ASN A 375 25.55 -14.46 -14.12
CA ASN A 375 25.30 -13.54 -13.00
C ASN A 375 25.52 -14.26 -11.67
N TYR A 376 26.62 -13.95 -10.99
CA TYR A 376 26.88 -14.42 -9.63
C TYR A 376 26.28 -13.43 -8.62
N TYR A 377 25.23 -13.88 -7.93
CA TYR A 377 24.63 -13.12 -6.84
C TYR A 377 25.08 -13.67 -5.49
N LEU A 378 25.26 -12.79 -4.51
CA LEU A 378 25.58 -13.16 -3.15
C LEU A 378 24.64 -12.44 -2.19
N LEU A 379 24.14 -13.18 -1.21
CA LEU A 379 23.44 -12.59 -0.07
C LEU A 379 24.48 -12.29 1.02
N LEU A 380 24.78 -11.02 1.22
CA LEU A 380 25.75 -10.55 2.21
C LEU A 380 25.04 -9.86 3.35
N THR A 381 25.53 -10.05 4.56
CA THR A 381 25.16 -9.17 5.68
C THR A 381 25.85 -7.81 5.56
N THR A 382 25.34 -6.80 6.26
CA THR A 382 26.02 -5.51 6.46
C THR A 382 27.37 -5.65 7.19
N GLN A 383 27.67 -6.82 7.75
CA GLN A 383 28.96 -7.15 8.35
C GLN A 383 29.89 -7.95 7.41
N GLY A 384 29.50 -8.11 6.14
CA GLY A 384 30.30 -8.82 5.14
C GLY A 384 30.24 -10.35 5.24
N LYS A 385 29.48 -10.91 6.20
CA LYS A 385 29.22 -12.34 6.26
C LYS A 385 28.40 -12.75 5.04
N ASN A 386 28.96 -13.66 4.24
CA ASN A 386 28.23 -14.34 3.19
C ASN A 386 27.24 -15.34 3.83
N LEU A 387 25.94 -15.11 3.61
CA LEU A 387 24.89 -16.01 4.04
C LEU A 387 24.60 -17.08 2.99
N LEU A 388 24.80 -16.74 1.72
CA LEU A 388 24.45 -17.58 0.60
C LEU A 388 25.15 -17.12 -0.68
N SER A 389 25.89 -18.04 -1.30
CA SER A 389 26.42 -17.88 -2.65
C SER A 389 25.43 -18.47 -3.66
N LEU A 390 24.94 -17.65 -4.57
CA LEU A 390 23.99 -18.09 -5.60
C LEU A 390 24.77 -18.39 -6.89
N ASN A 391 25.39 -19.56 -6.92
CA ASN A 391 26.29 -20.03 -7.99
C ASN A 391 25.54 -20.61 -9.21
N HIS A 392 24.54 -19.90 -9.74
CA HIS A 392 23.73 -20.41 -10.85
C HIS A 392 23.76 -19.49 -12.06
N ARG A 393 23.38 -20.04 -13.23
CA ARG A 393 23.08 -19.29 -14.46
C ARG A 393 21.79 -18.47 -14.27
N ASN A 394 21.76 -17.63 -13.24
CA ASN A 394 20.61 -16.81 -12.90
C ASN A 394 20.46 -15.73 -13.97
N LYS A 395 19.31 -15.65 -14.64
CA LYS A 395 19.05 -14.55 -15.58
C LYS A 395 18.50 -13.33 -14.87
N TYR A 396 17.62 -13.53 -13.89
CA TYR A 396 16.95 -12.47 -13.14
C TYR A 396 16.51 -12.96 -11.75
N PHE A 397 16.12 -12.00 -10.91
CA PHE A 397 15.51 -12.25 -9.61
C PHE A 397 14.27 -11.37 -9.46
N GLU A 398 13.35 -11.81 -8.59
CA GLU A 398 12.20 -11.03 -8.16
C GLU A 398 12.15 -11.01 -6.63
N ILE A 399 11.67 -9.90 -6.07
CA ILE A 399 11.43 -9.75 -4.64
C ILE A 399 9.92 -9.73 -4.44
N ALA A 400 9.42 -10.69 -3.66
CA ALA A 400 7.99 -10.86 -3.38
C ALA A 400 7.68 -10.66 -1.89
N GLY A 401 6.49 -10.11 -1.60
CA GLY A 401 6.18 -9.58 -0.27
C GLY A 401 6.96 -8.30 0.01
N ALA A 402 6.75 -7.66 1.17
CA ALA A 402 7.49 -6.48 1.61
C ALA A 402 8.97 -6.83 1.87
N ASP A 403 9.72 -7.10 0.80
CA ASP A 403 11.12 -7.50 0.78
C ASP A 403 11.42 -8.74 1.64
N THR A 404 10.47 -9.69 1.69
CA THR A 404 10.59 -10.86 2.56
C THR A 404 10.97 -12.14 1.82
N LEU A 405 10.55 -12.29 0.56
CA LEU A 405 10.90 -13.44 -0.28
C LEU A 405 11.77 -13.01 -1.46
N LEU A 406 12.87 -13.73 -1.67
CA LEU A 406 13.72 -13.61 -2.85
C LEU A 406 13.48 -14.82 -3.75
N VAL A 407 13.04 -14.58 -4.98
CA VAL A 407 12.82 -15.59 -6.02
C VAL A 407 13.93 -15.46 -7.06
N LEU A 408 14.64 -16.56 -7.32
CA LEU A 408 15.73 -16.62 -8.29
C LEU A 408 15.36 -17.51 -9.45
N TYR A 409 15.66 -17.06 -10.67
CA TYR A 409 15.33 -17.76 -11.91
C TYR A 409 16.61 -18.17 -12.65
N THR A 410 16.81 -19.49 -12.78
CA THR A 410 17.95 -20.10 -13.48
C THR A 410 17.47 -20.78 -14.77
N GLU A 411 18.17 -20.56 -15.88
CA GLU A 411 17.92 -21.29 -17.13
C GLU A 411 18.71 -22.61 -17.14
N THR A 412 18.03 -23.72 -17.37
CA THR A 412 18.62 -25.04 -17.64
C THR A 412 18.43 -25.39 -19.12
N SER A 413 19.06 -26.47 -19.60
CA SER A 413 19.02 -26.86 -21.03
C SER A 413 17.60 -27.06 -21.57
N ASN A 414 16.63 -27.43 -20.72
CA ASN A 414 15.26 -27.75 -21.13
C ASN A 414 14.16 -27.06 -20.27
N SER A 415 14.50 -26.22 -19.28
CA SER A 415 13.51 -25.58 -18.38
C SER A 415 14.07 -24.40 -17.58
N ILE A 416 13.21 -23.63 -16.91
CA ILE A 416 13.60 -22.62 -15.91
C ILE A 416 13.48 -23.27 -14.52
N ALA A 417 14.58 -23.29 -13.76
CA ALA A 417 14.57 -23.66 -12.35
C ALA A 417 14.37 -22.41 -11.49
N MET A 418 13.46 -22.47 -10.52
CA MET A 418 13.22 -21.39 -9.57
C MET A 418 13.60 -21.78 -8.14
N THR A 419 14.22 -20.86 -7.42
CA THR A 419 14.56 -21.04 -6.00
C THR A 419 14.00 -19.89 -5.18
N VAL A 420 13.29 -20.22 -4.10
CA VAL A 420 12.59 -19.27 -3.22
C VAL A 420 13.25 -19.26 -1.85
N TYR A 421 13.73 -18.09 -1.45
CA TYR A 421 14.31 -17.82 -0.14
C TYR A 421 13.41 -16.92 0.67
N ASN A 422 13.27 -17.23 1.95
CA ASN A 422 12.88 -16.24 2.94
C ASN A 422 14.13 -15.50 3.38
N ILE A 423 14.12 -14.18 3.27
CA ILE A 423 15.30 -13.35 3.54
C ILE A 423 15.76 -13.47 5.00
N GLN A 424 14.86 -13.83 5.93
CA GLN A 424 15.18 -14.06 7.35
C GLN A 424 15.41 -15.55 7.70
N LYS A 425 14.62 -16.46 7.13
CA LYS A 425 14.60 -17.89 7.50
C LYS A 425 15.46 -18.79 6.60
N GLY A 426 16.01 -18.24 5.52
CA GLY A 426 16.83 -18.98 4.56
C GLY A 426 16.00 -19.66 3.47
N LEU A 427 16.57 -20.71 2.87
CA LEU A 427 15.98 -21.43 1.74
C LEU A 427 14.62 -22.03 2.13
N LEU A 428 13.56 -21.63 1.42
CA LEU A 428 12.23 -22.24 1.60
C LEU A 428 12.00 -23.35 0.59
N LYS A 429 12.41 -23.14 -0.67
CA LYS A 429 12.20 -24.10 -1.76
C LYS A 429 13.28 -23.97 -2.82
N GLU A 430 13.78 -25.10 -3.30
CA GLU A 430 14.80 -25.19 -4.34
C GLU A 430 14.25 -25.86 -5.61
N ASN A 431 14.76 -25.42 -6.77
CA ASN A 431 14.59 -26.05 -8.09
C ASN A 431 13.13 -26.39 -8.46
N ALA A 432 12.20 -25.46 -8.22
CA ALA A 432 10.83 -25.59 -8.70
C ALA A 432 10.81 -25.38 -10.24
N PHE A 433 10.46 -26.43 -10.99
CA PHE A 433 10.50 -26.44 -12.46
C PHE A 433 9.32 -25.70 -13.13
N LYS A 434 8.38 -25.10 -12.37
CA LYS A 434 7.28 -24.25 -12.85
C LYS A 434 6.55 -23.49 -11.73
N GLY A 435 6.01 -22.30 -12.07
CA GLY A 435 4.87 -21.64 -11.41
C GLY A 435 5.06 -21.05 -10.00
N ILE A 436 5.21 -19.73 -9.92
CA ILE A 436 4.88 -18.95 -8.71
C ILE A 436 3.72 -18.02 -9.06
N GLU A 437 2.63 -18.10 -8.33
CA GLU A 437 1.53 -17.14 -8.42
C GLU A 437 1.44 -16.29 -7.15
N ILE A 438 1.58 -14.97 -7.30
CA ILE A 438 1.43 -13.99 -6.22
C ILE A 438 0.00 -13.45 -6.21
N PHE A 439 -0.70 -13.64 -5.10
CA PHE A 439 -2.04 -13.10 -4.90
C PHE A 439 -1.96 -11.73 -4.23
N ASN A 440 -1.69 -10.68 -5.03
CA ASN A 440 -1.45 -9.30 -4.58
C ASN A 440 -2.54 -8.65 -3.70
N LYS A 441 -3.69 -9.31 -3.46
CA LYS A 441 -4.74 -8.83 -2.53
C LYS A 441 -4.82 -9.60 -1.21
N GLN A 442 -4.25 -10.81 -1.14
CA GLN A 442 -4.37 -11.69 0.03
C GLN A 442 -3.02 -11.91 0.73
N GLN A 443 -1.93 -11.31 0.21
CA GLN A 443 -0.56 -11.56 0.70
C GLN A 443 -0.20 -13.05 0.67
N LEU A 444 -0.65 -13.77 -0.35
CA LEU A 444 -0.43 -15.20 -0.51
C LEU A 444 0.45 -15.49 -1.73
N LEU A 445 1.21 -16.59 -1.64
CA LEU A 445 2.09 -17.13 -2.67
C LEU A 445 1.76 -18.61 -2.85
N LEU A 446 1.48 -19.04 -4.08
CA LEU A 446 1.41 -20.46 -4.44
C LEU A 446 2.65 -20.85 -5.22
N ILE A 447 3.29 -21.94 -4.80
CA ILE A 447 4.47 -22.53 -5.48
C ILE A 447 4.07 -23.91 -6.01
N GLU A 448 4.12 -24.11 -7.32
CA GLU A 448 3.82 -25.38 -7.98
C GLU A 448 5.04 -26.33 -7.99
N ALA A 449 4.83 -27.65 -7.95
CA ALA A 449 5.88 -28.66 -8.12
C ALA A 449 5.53 -29.62 -9.26
N TRP A 450 6.48 -29.81 -10.19
CA TRP A 450 6.25 -30.61 -11.40
C TRP A 450 6.28 -32.12 -11.16
N GLU A 451 7.17 -32.62 -10.30
CA GLU A 451 7.40 -34.07 -10.16
C GLU A 451 6.27 -34.83 -9.47
N ASN A 452 5.35 -34.12 -8.81
CA ASN A 452 4.10 -34.64 -8.26
C ASN A 452 3.15 -33.45 -8.21
N ALA A 453 1.97 -33.49 -8.85
CA ALA A 453 1.01 -32.38 -8.99
C ALA A 453 0.53 -31.76 -7.65
N ASN A 454 1.43 -31.19 -6.85
CA ASN A 454 1.29 -30.78 -5.45
C ASN A 454 1.93 -29.39 -5.26
N GLY A 455 1.13 -28.36 -4.99
CA GLY A 455 1.56 -27.01 -4.65
C GLY A 455 1.68 -26.75 -3.14
N VAL A 456 2.36 -25.66 -2.79
CA VAL A 456 2.43 -25.11 -1.42
C VAL A 456 1.89 -23.68 -1.42
N LEU A 457 0.87 -23.43 -0.61
CA LEU A 457 0.35 -22.10 -0.36
C LEU A 457 0.97 -21.53 0.92
N MET A 458 1.58 -20.37 0.80
CA MET A 458 2.19 -19.65 1.92
C MET A 458 1.82 -18.18 1.88
N THR A 459 1.97 -17.50 3.01
CA THR A 459 1.94 -16.04 3.04
C THR A 459 3.21 -15.48 2.42
N THR A 460 3.17 -14.22 1.96
CA THR A 460 4.34 -13.51 1.43
C THR A 460 5.40 -13.20 2.49
N ASP A 461 5.14 -13.47 3.79
CA ASP A 461 6.15 -13.46 4.86
C ASP A 461 6.83 -14.84 5.08
N GLY A 462 6.50 -15.83 4.24
CA GLY A 462 7.08 -17.17 4.25
C GLY A 462 6.46 -18.15 5.25
N LYS A 463 5.29 -17.85 5.85
CA LYS A 463 4.56 -18.81 6.67
C LYS A 463 3.73 -19.76 5.77
N ILE A 464 4.00 -21.05 5.89
CA ILE A 464 3.24 -22.09 5.20
C ILE A 464 1.80 -22.11 5.75
N ILE A 465 0.84 -21.90 4.87
CA ILE A 465 -0.58 -22.01 5.18
C ILE A 465 -1.05 -23.44 4.91
N MET A 466 -0.73 -23.98 3.75
CA MET A 466 -1.15 -25.31 3.33
C MET A 466 -0.10 -25.93 2.40
N ASP A 467 0.22 -27.20 2.62
CA ASP A 467 1.16 -27.98 1.83
C ASP A 467 0.44 -29.12 1.08
N LYS A 468 1.11 -29.68 0.06
CA LYS A 468 0.62 -30.82 -0.73
C LYS A 468 -0.74 -30.58 -1.41
N ILE A 469 -0.96 -29.36 -1.88
CA ILE A 469 -2.20 -28.98 -2.58
C ILE A 469 -2.19 -29.64 -3.95
N GLN A 470 -3.05 -30.62 -4.21
CA GLN A 470 -3.08 -31.21 -5.54
C GLN A 470 -3.55 -30.19 -6.59
N THR A 471 -2.69 -29.81 -7.54
CA THR A 471 -2.99 -28.77 -8.54
C THR A 471 -2.50 -29.18 -9.93
N HIS A 472 -3.43 -29.25 -10.89
CA HIS A 472 -3.09 -29.33 -12.31
C HIS A 472 -3.17 -27.96 -13.01
N THR A 473 -3.98 -27.03 -12.48
CA THR A 473 -4.02 -25.62 -12.89
C THR A 473 -4.71 -24.80 -11.80
N PHE A 474 -4.04 -23.80 -11.24
CA PHE A 474 -4.69 -22.88 -10.32
C PHE A 474 -5.42 -21.79 -11.14
N ARG A 475 -6.73 -21.61 -10.92
CA ARG A 475 -7.45 -20.44 -11.42
C ARG A 475 -8.16 -19.79 -10.26
N ARG A 476 -7.74 -18.57 -9.93
CA ARG A 476 -8.48 -17.70 -9.03
C ARG A 476 -9.82 -17.37 -9.67
N ASP A 477 -10.91 -17.72 -9.01
CA ASP A 477 -12.21 -17.12 -9.31
C ASP A 477 -12.20 -15.67 -8.79
N THR A 478 -12.05 -14.72 -9.71
CA THR A 478 -12.03 -13.29 -9.42
C THR A 478 -13.41 -12.71 -9.15
N THR A 479 -14.48 -13.50 -9.35
CA THR A 479 -15.85 -13.08 -9.07
C THR A 479 -16.15 -13.04 -7.56
N MET A 480 -15.41 -13.81 -6.75
CA MET A 480 -15.44 -13.67 -5.29
C MET A 480 -14.77 -12.35 -4.88
N LYS A 481 -15.58 -11.29 -4.74
CA LYS A 481 -15.14 -9.98 -4.26
C LYS A 481 -15.09 -9.95 -2.72
N GLY A 482 -13.88 -9.78 -2.15
CA GLY A 482 -13.67 -9.45 -0.74
C GLY A 482 -12.46 -10.14 -0.10
N ASP A 483 -12.13 -9.75 1.15
CA ASP A 483 -11.13 -10.36 2.03
C ASP A 483 -11.61 -11.72 2.58
N ILE A 484 -12.08 -12.57 1.67
CA ILE A 484 -12.76 -13.80 2.03
C ILE A 484 -11.70 -14.91 2.17
N PRO A 485 -11.71 -15.68 3.27
CA PRO A 485 -10.69 -16.68 3.58
C PRO A 485 -10.84 -17.96 2.75
N PHE A 486 -11.34 -17.90 1.52
CA PHE A 486 -11.55 -19.10 0.69
C PHE A 486 -10.75 -19.03 -0.61
N ILE A 487 -10.21 -20.18 -1.01
CA ILE A 487 -9.60 -20.40 -2.33
C ILE A 487 -10.28 -21.57 -3.04
N LEU A 488 -10.37 -21.49 -4.36
CA LEU A 488 -10.79 -22.59 -5.23
C LEU A 488 -9.54 -23.25 -5.82
N VAL A 489 -9.49 -24.58 -5.75
CA VAL A 489 -8.35 -25.39 -6.18
C VAL A 489 -8.87 -26.47 -7.12
N SER A 490 -8.39 -26.51 -8.37
CA SER A 490 -8.69 -27.59 -9.31
C SER A 490 -7.74 -28.77 -9.06
N THR A 491 -8.29 -29.96 -8.83
CA THR A 491 -7.47 -31.14 -8.54
C THR A 491 -7.08 -31.98 -9.75
N ASN A 492 -7.75 -31.87 -10.90
CA ASN A 492 -7.50 -32.69 -12.12
C ASN A 492 -7.70 -31.91 -13.43
N GLU A 493 -7.26 -32.47 -14.57
CA GLU A 493 -7.57 -31.97 -15.93
C GLU A 493 -9.08 -31.90 -16.20
N ASP A 494 -9.87 -32.75 -15.53
CA ASP A 494 -11.35 -32.78 -15.58
C ASP A 494 -12.04 -31.72 -14.72
N LYS A 495 -11.27 -30.76 -14.21
CA LYS A 495 -11.74 -29.47 -13.68
C LYS A 495 -12.48 -29.53 -12.33
N ASP A 496 -12.54 -30.65 -11.60
CA ASP A 496 -13.14 -30.70 -10.26
C ASP A 496 -12.52 -29.66 -9.30
N PHE A 497 -13.27 -28.59 -8.99
CA PHE A 497 -12.85 -27.53 -8.08
C PHE A 497 -13.28 -27.81 -6.65
N LYS A 498 -12.31 -27.76 -5.74
CA LYS A 498 -12.54 -27.84 -4.30
C LYS A 498 -12.32 -26.47 -3.68
N MET A 499 -13.23 -26.08 -2.80
CA MET A 499 -13.13 -24.83 -2.05
C MET A 499 -12.46 -25.08 -0.70
N TYR A 500 -11.42 -24.34 -0.36
CA TYR A 500 -10.69 -24.47 0.90
C TYR A 500 -10.81 -23.20 1.72
N ASN A 501 -11.06 -23.36 3.02
CA ASN A 501 -10.96 -22.26 3.98
C ASN A 501 -9.50 -22.13 4.44
N ILE A 502 -8.87 -21.00 4.09
CA ILE A 502 -7.50 -20.62 4.41
C ILE A 502 -7.30 -20.53 5.93
N SER A 503 -8.28 -19.98 6.66
CA SER A 503 -8.21 -19.81 8.11
C SER A 503 -8.29 -21.13 8.87
N THR A 504 -9.14 -22.07 8.43
CA THR A 504 -9.33 -23.36 9.10
C THR A 504 -8.51 -24.49 8.49
N LYS A 505 -7.91 -24.28 7.32
CA LYS A 505 -7.21 -25.27 6.48
C LYS A 505 -8.09 -26.46 6.08
N LYS A 506 -9.42 -26.33 6.15
CA LYS A 506 -10.35 -27.41 5.82
C LYS A 506 -10.86 -27.25 4.39
N MET A 507 -10.80 -28.37 3.67
CA MET A 507 -11.56 -28.57 2.43
C MET A 507 -13.04 -28.49 2.76
N MET A 508 -13.78 -27.69 2.02
CA MET A 508 -15.23 -27.62 2.09
C MET A 508 -15.79 -28.43 0.93
N VAL A 509 -16.68 -29.36 1.24
CA VAL A 509 -17.34 -30.20 0.24
C VAL A 509 -18.22 -29.30 -0.61
N ASN A 510 -17.80 -29.08 -1.85
CA ASN A 510 -18.64 -28.50 -2.89
C ASN A 510 -18.47 -29.39 -4.13
N ASP A 511 -19.50 -30.16 -4.43
CA ASP A 511 -19.50 -31.12 -5.54
C ASP A 511 -19.90 -30.35 -6.82
N TYR A 512 -19.03 -29.44 -7.27
CA TYR A 512 -19.22 -28.71 -8.52
C TYR A 512 -19.04 -29.67 -9.70
N GLY A 513 -20.08 -29.83 -10.52
CA GLY A 513 -19.94 -30.45 -11.83
C GLY A 513 -19.55 -29.44 -12.91
N PHE A 514 -19.30 -29.91 -14.13
CA PHE A 514 -19.11 -29.07 -15.32
C PHE A 514 -20.36 -29.02 -16.20
N LYS A 515 -20.55 -27.93 -16.95
CA LYS A 515 -21.20 -28.01 -18.27
C LYS A 515 -20.24 -28.67 -19.27
N ASN A 516 -20.73 -29.36 -20.29
CA ASN A 516 -19.97 -30.07 -21.35
C ASN A 516 -18.84 -29.26 -22.04
N ASN A 517 -18.72 -27.95 -21.82
CA ASN A 517 -17.65 -27.10 -22.38
C ASN A 517 -16.59 -26.71 -21.33
N GLY A 518 -16.69 -27.30 -20.13
CA GLY A 518 -15.70 -27.19 -19.08
C GLY A 518 -15.55 -25.79 -18.47
N ASN A 519 -16.65 -25.05 -18.35
CA ASN A 519 -16.82 -24.00 -17.35
C ASN A 519 -17.47 -24.62 -16.11
N PRO A 520 -16.99 -24.30 -14.88
CA PRO A 520 -17.61 -24.81 -13.66
C PRO A 520 -19.09 -24.40 -13.63
N TYR A 521 -19.97 -25.25 -13.07
CA TYR A 521 -21.31 -24.79 -12.68
C TYR A 521 -21.11 -23.51 -11.86
N TYR A 522 -21.69 -22.41 -12.36
CA TYR A 522 -21.72 -21.08 -11.77
C TYR A 522 -21.27 -21.05 -10.30
N SER A 523 -20.04 -20.64 -10.07
CA SER A 523 -19.56 -20.34 -8.71
C SER A 523 -20.33 -19.11 -8.26
N GLY A 524 -21.29 -19.31 -7.35
CA GLY A 524 -22.01 -18.20 -6.74
C GLY A 524 -21.04 -17.16 -6.19
N GLN A 525 -21.53 -15.94 -5.96
CA GLN A 525 -20.76 -14.90 -5.29
C GLN A 525 -21.24 -14.76 -3.86
N PHE A 526 -20.34 -14.39 -2.95
CA PHE A 526 -20.76 -13.91 -1.64
C PHE A 526 -21.58 -12.64 -1.83
N THR A 527 -22.89 -12.78 -1.68
CA THR A 527 -23.85 -11.70 -1.80
C THR A 527 -24.60 -11.61 -0.49
N GLU A 528 -24.57 -10.41 0.08
CA GLU A 528 -25.19 -10.11 1.38
C GLU A 528 -24.81 -11.08 2.53
N GLY A 529 -23.58 -11.57 2.51
CA GLY A 529 -23.00 -12.46 3.52
C GLY A 529 -23.26 -13.96 3.31
N LEU A 530 -23.91 -14.36 2.21
CA LEU A 530 -24.21 -15.75 1.88
C LEU A 530 -23.63 -16.16 0.52
N LEU A 531 -23.21 -17.42 0.42
CA LEU A 531 -22.75 -18.06 -0.81
C LEU A 531 -23.59 -19.33 -1.10
N PRO A 532 -24.15 -19.49 -2.32
CA PRO A 532 -24.74 -20.75 -2.76
C PRO A 532 -23.70 -21.87 -2.77
N VAL A 533 -24.03 -23.03 -2.19
CA VAL A 533 -23.14 -24.19 -2.09
C VAL A 533 -23.88 -25.48 -2.41
N ARG A 534 -23.21 -26.42 -3.10
CA ARG A 534 -23.79 -27.70 -3.51
C ARG A 534 -23.20 -28.85 -2.70
N GLN A 535 -24.05 -29.62 -2.02
CA GLN A 535 -23.66 -30.79 -1.25
C GLN A 535 -24.53 -31.99 -1.65
N LYS A 536 -23.90 -33.12 -2.04
CA LYS A 536 -24.62 -34.34 -2.43
C LYS A 536 -25.68 -34.09 -3.52
N GLY A 537 -25.34 -33.24 -4.49
CA GLY A 537 -26.20 -32.92 -5.62
C GLY A 537 -27.25 -31.82 -5.38
N LYS A 538 -27.48 -31.38 -4.13
CA LYS A 538 -28.46 -30.33 -3.77
C LYS A 538 -27.79 -29.02 -3.38
N TRP A 539 -28.50 -27.92 -3.57
CA TRP A 539 -28.05 -26.57 -3.25
C TRP A 539 -28.56 -26.08 -1.90
N GLY A 540 -27.71 -25.33 -1.20
CA GLY A 540 -27.98 -24.62 0.04
C GLY A 540 -27.15 -23.34 0.11
N PHE A 541 -27.04 -22.72 1.28
CA PHE A 541 -26.31 -21.46 1.44
C PHE A 541 -25.45 -21.48 2.70
N MET A 542 -24.24 -20.93 2.60
CA MET A 542 -23.31 -20.79 3.72
C MET A 542 -22.92 -19.35 3.99
N ASP A 543 -22.50 -19.05 5.21
CA ASP A 543 -21.93 -17.74 5.56
C ASP A 543 -20.42 -17.63 5.27
N THR A 544 -19.87 -16.44 5.49
CA THR A 544 -18.44 -16.14 5.29
C THR A 544 -17.50 -16.89 6.25
N ALA A 545 -18.03 -17.49 7.32
CA ALA A 545 -17.27 -18.37 8.21
C ALA A 545 -17.27 -19.83 7.72
N GLY A 546 -18.00 -20.14 6.64
CA GLY A 546 -18.14 -21.49 6.09
C GLY A 546 -19.23 -22.32 6.79
N LYS A 547 -20.09 -21.71 7.60
CA LYS A 547 -21.21 -22.39 8.27
C LYS A 547 -22.42 -22.40 7.35
N ILE A 548 -22.99 -23.60 7.14
CA ILE A 548 -24.27 -23.75 6.41
C ILE A 548 -25.38 -23.03 7.17
N LYS A 549 -26.00 -22.04 6.52
CA LYS A 549 -27.14 -21.25 7.03
C LYS A 549 -28.45 -21.77 6.51
N LEU A 550 -28.49 -22.20 5.26
CA LEU A 550 -29.64 -22.88 4.66
C LEU A 550 -29.17 -24.24 4.16
N PRO A 551 -29.84 -25.33 4.58
CA PRO A 551 -29.40 -26.69 4.25
C PRO A 551 -29.44 -26.94 2.75
N ALA A 552 -28.59 -27.85 2.28
CA ALA A 552 -28.52 -28.25 0.88
C ALA A 552 -29.72 -29.15 0.51
N ILE A 553 -30.85 -28.54 0.17
CA ILE A 553 -32.11 -29.23 -0.14
C ILE A 553 -32.74 -28.79 -1.47
N TYR A 554 -32.21 -27.77 -2.13
CA TYR A 554 -32.76 -27.20 -3.35
C TYR A 554 -32.16 -27.85 -4.61
N GLU A 555 -32.88 -27.83 -5.73
CA GLU A 555 -32.41 -28.36 -7.04
C GLU A 555 -31.47 -27.38 -7.75
N SER A 556 -31.71 -26.08 -7.58
CA SER A 556 -30.88 -24.97 -8.03
C SER A 556 -30.88 -23.87 -6.96
N ALA A 557 -29.88 -22.99 -6.99
CA ALA A 557 -29.86 -21.79 -6.15
C ALA A 557 -29.09 -20.66 -6.84
N GLU A 558 -29.72 -19.48 -6.91
CA GLU A 558 -29.09 -18.24 -7.34
C GLU A 558 -28.58 -17.42 -6.14
N ASN A 559 -27.90 -16.31 -6.42
CA ASN A 559 -27.35 -15.42 -5.40
C ASN A 559 -28.46 -14.66 -4.64
N PHE A 560 -28.17 -14.26 -3.40
CA PHE A 560 -29.07 -13.38 -2.67
C PHE A 560 -28.97 -11.95 -3.19
N HIS A 561 -30.11 -11.39 -3.61
CA HIS A 561 -30.24 -10.00 -4.00
C HIS A 561 -31.45 -9.37 -3.32
N GLU A 562 -31.20 -8.25 -2.65
CA GLU A 562 -32.18 -7.51 -1.86
C GLU A 562 -32.91 -8.35 -0.80
N GLY A 563 -32.20 -9.31 -0.22
CA GLY A 563 -32.71 -10.21 0.82
C GLY A 563 -33.49 -11.43 0.32
N LEU A 564 -33.60 -11.65 -0.99
CA LEU A 564 -34.26 -12.81 -1.61
C LEU A 564 -33.30 -13.56 -2.54
N ALA A 565 -33.49 -14.87 -2.70
CA ALA A 565 -32.77 -15.70 -3.66
C ALA A 565 -33.77 -16.61 -4.41
N VAL A 566 -33.49 -16.90 -5.68
CA VAL A 566 -34.22 -17.88 -6.47
C VAL A 566 -33.69 -19.27 -6.14
N VAL A 567 -34.59 -20.22 -5.85
CA VAL A 567 -34.24 -21.62 -5.61
C VAL A 567 -35.18 -22.57 -6.33
N GLY A 568 -34.62 -23.66 -6.86
CA GLY A 568 -35.37 -24.73 -7.51
C GLY A 568 -35.89 -25.76 -6.51
N LYS A 569 -37.13 -26.21 -6.71
CA LYS A 569 -37.79 -27.27 -5.94
C LYS A 569 -38.50 -28.24 -6.88
N LYS A 570 -38.76 -29.47 -6.42
CA LYS A 570 -39.60 -30.43 -7.13
C LYS A 570 -41.02 -30.44 -6.58
N ASP A 571 -41.99 -30.61 -7.47
CA ASP A 571 -43.37 -30.90 -7.05
C ASP A 571 -43.60 -32.41 -6.91
N LYS A 572 -44.86 -32.81 -6.69
CA LYS A 572 -45.24 -34.19 -6.40
C LYS A 572 -44.96 -35.12 -7.58
N ASP A 573 -44.96 -34.58 -8.79
CA ASP A 573 -44.75 -35.34 -10.03
C ASP A 573 -43.26 -35.37 -10.43
N GLY A 574 -42.40 -34.69 -9.64
CA GLY A 574 -40.96 -34.65 -9.85
C GLY A 574 -40.49 -33.51 -10.76
N GLU A 575 -41.42 -32.68 -11.23
CA GLU A 575 -41.13 -31.53 -12.08
C GLU A 575 -40.49 -30.41 -11.27
N THR A 576 -39.47 -29.78 -11.85
CA THR A 576 -38.72 -28.72 -11.17
C THR A 576 -39.35 -27.37 -11.44
N TYR A 577 -39.48 -26.55 -10.40
CA TYR A 577 -40.02 -25.19 -10.44
C TYR A 577 -39.18 -24.27 -9.55
N GLU A 578 -39.28 -22.97 -9.75
CA GLU A 578 -38.54 -21.97 -8.98
C GLU A 578 -39.44 -21.16 -8.04
N VAL A 579 -38.88 -20.82 -6.88
CA VAL A 579 -39.50 -19.95 -5.87
C VAL A 579 -38.48 -18.96 -5.33
N TYR A 580 -38.95 -17.86 -4.75
CA TYR A 580 -38.11 -16.92 -4.04
C TYR A 580 -38.10 -17.26 -2.55
N ILE A 581 -36.91 -17.35 -1.94
CA ILE A 581 -36.74 -17.53 -0.50
C ILE A 581 -36.01 -16.34 0.12
N ASN A 582 -36.33 -16.03 1.37
CA ASN A 582 -35.54 -15.09 2.16
C ASN A 582 -34.33 -15.78 2.83
N LYS A 583 -33.53 -15.02 3.58
CA LYS A 583 -32.35 -15.52 4.30
C LYS A 583 -32.65 -16.54 5.41
N THR A 584 -33.90 -16.73 5.80
CA THR A 584 -34.35 -17.77 6.74
C THR A 584 -34.91 -18.99 6.04
N GLY A 585 -34.93 -19.02 4.69
CA GLY A 585 -35.51 -20.08 3.88
C GLY A 585 -37.04 -20.01 3.75
N LYS A 586 -37.66 -18.91 4.19
CA LYS A 586 -39.10 -18.71 4.04
C LYS A 586 -39.41 -18.27 2.61
N GLU A 587 -40.33 -18.98 1.98
CA GLU A 587 -40.79 -18.70 0.62
C GLU A 587 -41.66 -17.43 0.56
N LEU A 588 -41.50 -16.68 -0.53
CA LEU A 588 -42.39 -15.60 -0.91
C LEU A 588 -43.69 -16.22 -1.45
N ALA A 589 -44.79 -16.01 -0.74
CA ALA A 589 -46.05 -16.69 -1.03
C ALA A 589 -46.62 -16.32 -2.41
N GLY A 590 -47.24 -17.29 -3.08
CA GLY A 590 -48.01 -17.08 -4.31
C GLY A 590 -47.20 -17.06 -5.60
N ILE A 591 -45.89 -17.34 -5.55
CA ILE A 591 -45.02 -17.39 -6.72
C ILE A 591 -44.49 -18.81 -6.91
N LYS A 592 -44.78 -19.39 -8.08
CA LYS A 592 -44.24 -20.65 -8.57
C LYS A 592 -43.89 -20.43 -10.04
N ALA A 593 -42.59 -20.39 -10.35
CA ALA A 593 -42.08 -20.16 -11.69
C ALA A 593 -41.66 -21.47 -12.37
N SER A 594 -41.68 -21.51 -13.70
CA SER A 594 -41.01 -22.57 -14.46
C SER A 594 -39.50 -22.55 -14.19
N TYR A 595 -38.87 -23.73 -14.24
CA TYR A 595 -37.44 -23.86 -13.96
C TYR A 595 -36.58 -22.97 -14.88
N LEU A 596 -35.62 -22.25 -14.29
CA LEU A 596 -34.73 -21.25 -14.90
C LEU A 596 -35.43 -20.01 -15.48
N ASN A 597 -36.68 -19.74 -15.09
CA ASN A 597 -37.46 -18.60 -15.58
C ASN A 597 -37.95 -17.67 -14.45
N ALA A 598 -37.15 -17.50 -13.40
CA ALA A 598 -37.32 -16.45 -12.40
C ALA A 598 -36.07 -15.55 -12.36
N SER A 599 -36.24 -14.24 -12.54
CA SER A 599 -35.12 -13.29 -12.49
C SER A 599 -34.75 -12.94 -11.04
N GLU A 600 -33.51 -12.51 -10.83
CA GLU A 600 -33.09 -11.89 -9.56
C GLU A 600 -33.85 -10.58 -9.30
N PHE A 601 -33.95 -10.19 -8.02
CA PHE A 601 -34.48 -8.87 -7.66
C PHE A 601 -33.46 -7.75 -7.97
N LYS A 602 -33.91 -6.72 -8.69
CA LYS A 602 -33.19 -5.47 -8.94
C LYS A 602 -34.12 -4.28 -8.68
N GLU A 603 -33.68 -3.33 -7.87
CA GLU A 603 -34.43 -2.13 -7.47
C GLU A 603 -35.83 -2.41 -6.87
N GLY A 604 -35.98 -3.53 -6.17
CA GLY A 604 -37.23 -3.94 -5.53
C GLY A 604 -38.17 -4.78 -6.40
N PHE A 605 -37.77 -5.12 -7.63
CA PHE A 605 -38.60 -5.84 -8.60
C PHE A 605 -37.88 -7.02 -9.25
N ALA A 606 -38.65 -8.00 -9.68
CA ALA A 606 -38.20 -9.15 -10.46
C ALA A 606 -39.28 -9.52 -11.48
N PHE A 607 -38.94 -10.32 -12.47
CA PHE A 607 -39.91 -10.91 -13.39
C PHE A 607 -39.77 -12.43 -13.44
N TYR A 608 -40.90 -13.11 -13.68
CA TYR A 608 -40.90 -14.56 -13.75
C TYR A 608 -41.98 -15.08 -14.70
N HIS A 609 -41.83 -16.36 -15.05
CA HIS A 609 -42.71 -17.11 -15.93
C HIS A 609 -43.39 -18.23 -15.17
N LYS A 610 -44.73 -18.34 -15.19
CA LYS A 610 -45.43 -19.44 -14.50
C LYS A 610 -45.31 -20.76 -15.26
N GLY A 611 -45.47 -20.74 -16.58
CA GLY A 611 -45.41 -21.87 -17.51
C GLY A 611 -44.91 -21.37 -18.86
N TYR A 612 -44.26 -22.19 -19.69
CA TYR A 612 -43.65 -21.75 -20.96
C TYR A 612 -44.57 -20.95 -21.92
N SER A 613 -45.88 -21.12 -21.83
CA SER A 613 -46.89 -20.40 -22.62
C SER A 613 -47.64 -19.30 -21.86
N ASP A 614 -47.28 -19.05 -20.60
CA ASP A 614 -47.83 -17.96 -19.81
C ASP A 614 -47.12 -16.64 -20.12
N PRO A 615 -47.81 -15.49 -20.06
CA PRO A 615 -47.15 -14.19 -20.16
C PRO A 615 -46.22 -13.93 -18.96
N ILE A 616 -45.09 -13.27 -19.22
CA ILE A 616 -44.14 -12.85 -18.18
C ILE A 616 -44.77 -11.82 -17.25
N ARG A 617 -44.52 -11.95 -15.94
CA ARG A 617 -45.09 -11.09 -14.90
C ARG A 617 -43.98 -10.43 -14.10
N TYR A 618 -44.06 -9.11 -13.94
CA TYR A 618 -43.20 -8.36 -13.03
C TYR A 618 -43.87 -8.27 -11.66
N ILE A 619 -43.09 -8.49 -10.61
CA ILE A 619 -43.51 -8.49 -9.22
C ILE A 619 -42.63 -7.58 -8.38
N ASN A 620 -43.19 -7.08 -7.28
CA ASN A 620 -42.41 -6.42 -6.23
C ASN A 620 -41.97 -7.43 -5.15
N LYS A 621 -41.18 -6.96 -4.17
CA LYS A 621 -40.70 -7.79 -3.04
C LYS A 621 -41.79 -8.37 -2.13
N ALA A 622 -43.02 -7.88 -2.21
CA ALA A 622 -44.17 -8.47 -1.49
C ALA A 622 -44.84 -9.59 -2.31
N GLY A 623 -44.36 -9.88 -3.51
CA GLY A 623 -44.92 -10.85 -4.45
C GLY A 623 -46.15 -10.32 -5.21
N LYS A 624 -46.45 -9.03 -5.12
CA LYS A 624 -47.56 -8.42 -5.85
C LYS A 624 -47.14 -8.16 -7.30
N GLU A 625 -47.94 -8.65 -8.24
CA GLU A 625 -47.82 -8.34 -9.66
C GLU A 625 -48.05 -6.85 -9.92
N ILE A 626 -47.13 -6.24 -10.67
CA ILE A 626 -47.21 -4.84 -11.10
C ILE A 626 -47.41 -4.70 -12.60
N PHE A 627 -46.95 -5.67 -13.40
CA PHE A 627 -47.06 -5.64 -14.85
C PHE A 627 -47.13 -7.05 -15.42
N LYS A 628 -47.89 -7.21 -16.51
CA LYS A 628 -48.05 -8.44 -17.27
C LYS A 628 -47.70 -8.16 -18.71
N SER A 629 -46.67 -8.84 -19.22
CA SER A 629 -46.15 -8.63 -20.57
C SER A 629 -47.06 -9.22 -21.64
N GLU A 630 -46.95 -8.65 -22.84
CA GLU A 630 -47.59 -9.19 -24.04
C GLU A 630 -46.78 -10.33 -24.67
N SER A 631 -45.47 -10.36 -24.41
CA SER A 631 -44.55 -11.41 -24.82
C SER A 631 -44.35 -12.44 -23.71
N ASP A 632 -44.14 -13.69 -24.10
CA ASP A 632 -43.81 -14.83 -23.25
C ASP A 632 -42.33 -15.25 -23.37
N ASP A 633 -41.52 -14.58 -24.21
CA ASP A 633 -40.09 -14.85 -24.30
C ASP A 633 -39.34 -14.27 -23.09
N PHE A 634 -38.92 -15.13 -22.19
CA PHE A 634 -38.24 -14.76 -20.94
C PHE A 634 -36.95 -13.95 -21.18
N PHE A 635 -36.15 -14.28 -22.20
CA PHE A 635 -34.84 -13.66 -22.40
C PHE A 635 -34.91 -12.25 -23.01
N ASP A 636 -36.10 -11.88 -23.50
CA ASP A 636 -36.36 -10.57 -24.04
C ASP A 636 -36.77 -9.55 -22.97
N HIS A 637 -36.85 -9.91 -21.68
CA HIS A 637 -37.30 -9.03 -20.60
C HIS A 637 -36.13 -8.42 -19.81
N GLY A 638 -36.16 -7.10 -19.60
CA GLY A 638 -35.11 -6.37 -18.91
C GLY A 638 -35.32 -6.24 -17.40
N ASP A 639 -34.22 -6.21 -16.66
CA ASP A 639 -34.23 -5.87 -15.24
C ASP A 639 -34.60 -4.39 -15.02
N PHE A 640 -35.14 -4.08 -13.84
CA PHE A 640 -35.29 -2.69 -13.42
C PHE A 640 -33.92 -2.05 -13.20
N SER A 641 -33.71 -0.90 -13.85
CA SER A 641 -32.52 -0.08 -13.70
C SER A 641 -32.88 1.39 -13.80
N ASN A 642 -32.50 2.16 -12.78
CA ASN A 642 -32.82 3.57 -12.65
C ASN A 642 -34.34 3.86 -12.72
N GLY A 643 -35.14 2.99 -12.13
CA GLY A 643 -36.59 3.12 -11.99
C GLY A 643 -37.44 2.73 -13.20
N LEU A 644 -36.82 2.20 -14.27
CA LEU A 644 -37.51 1.73 -15.48
C LEU A 644 -37.03 0.31 -15.87
N ALA A 645 -37.90 -0.48 -16.50
CA ALA A 645 -37.55 -1.77 -17.11
C ALA A 645 -37.97 -1.80 -18.58
N ALA A 646 -37.11 -2.33 -19.45
CA ALA A 646 -37.42 -2.52 -20.86
C ALA A 646 -38.28 -3.78 -21.04
N VAL A 647 -39.42 -3.64 -21.72
CA VAL A 647 -40.38 -4.73 -21.96
C VAL A 647 -40.73 -4.82 -23.45
N PRO A 648 -40.74 -6.03 -24.04
CA PRO A 648 -41.13 -6.24 -25.43
C PRO A 648 -42.65 -6.35 -25.58
N ASN A 649 -43.17 -5.98 -26.76
CA ASN A 649 -44.47 -6.44 -27.24
C ASN A 649 -44.33 -7.78 -27.99
N LYS A 650 -45.42 -8.30 -28.56
CA LYS A 650 -45.43 -9.55 -29.34
C LYS A 650 -44.56 -9.53 -30.61
N GLU A 651 -44.18 -8.35 -31.08
CA GLU A 651 -43.39 -8.16 -32.30
C GLU A 651 -41.88 -7.97 -31.99
N GLY A 652 -41.47 -8.07 -30.72
CA GLY A 652 -40.10 -7.83 -30.30
C GLY A 652 -39.70 -6.35 -30.29
N VAL A 653 -40.69 -5.44 -30.27
CA VAL A 653 -40.48 -3.99 -30.14
C VAL A 653 -40.59 -3.61 -28.67
N TYR A 654 -39.65 -2.80 -28.20
CA TYR A 654 -39.45 -2.46 -26.80
C TYR A 654 -40.08 -1.12 -26.43
N GLY A 655 -40.73 -1.11 -25.26
CA GLY A 655 -41.14 0.05 -24.49
C GLY A 655 -40.58 -0.04 -23.08
N TYR A 656 -40.91 0.92 -22.21
CA TYR A 656 -40.43 0.95 -20.83
C TYR A 656 -41.56 1.14 -19.83
N ILE A 657 -41.57 0.28 -18.80
CA ILE A 657 -42.47 0.39 -17.66
C ILE A 657 -41.79 1.07 -16.47
N ASN A 658 -42.56 1.80 -15.67
CA ASN A 658 -42.10 2.36 -14.40
C ASN A 658 -42.34 1.40 -13.22
N THR A 659 -41.94 1.82 -12.02
CA THR A 659 -42.08 1.05 -10.76
C THR A 659 -43.53 0.79 -10.32
N LYS A 660 -44.51 1.45 -10.95
CA LYS A 660 -45.95 1.17 -10.78
C LYS A 660 -46.47 0.17 -11.81
N GLY A 661 -45.66 -0.23 -12.79
CA GLY A 661 -46.05 -1.08 -13.91
C GLY A 661 -46.72 -0.32 -15.06
N GLU A 662 -46.66 1.01 -15.07
CA GLU A 662 -47.23 1.83 -16.15
C GLU A 662 -46.23 1.90 -17.32
N LEU A 663 -46.69 1.63 -18.56
CA LEU A 663 -45.89 1.82 -19.77
C LEU A 663 -45.71 3.32 -20.03
N VAL A 664 -44.56 3.87 -19.62
CA VAL A 664 -44.27 5.32 -19.68
C VAL A 664 -43.50 5.72 -20.95
N ILE A 665 -42.88 4.75 -21.62
CA ILE A 665 -42.31 4.93 -22.95
C ILE A 665 -42.93 3.87 -23.86
N PRO A 666 -43.61 4.26 -24.95
CA PRO A 666 -44.33 3.32 -25.81
C PRO A 666 -43.37 2.42 -26.60
N TYR A 667 -43.91 1.31 -27.12
CA TYR A 667 -43.18 0.36 -27.97
C TYR A 667 -42.71 1.04 -29.26
N GLN A 668 -41.41 1.33 -29.36
CA GLN A 668 -40.85 1.98 -30.55
C GLN A 668 -39.35 1.71 -30.75
N PHE A 669 -38.76 0.83 -29.95
CA PHE A 669 -37.32 0.60 -29.94
C PHE A 669 -36.98 -0.86 -30.19
N THR A 670 -35.79 -1.11 -30.72
CA THR A 670 -35.20 -2.45 -30.81
C THR A 670 -33.81 -2.44 -30.16
N ILE A 671 -33.26 -3.63 -29.93
CA ILE A 671 -31.92 -3.79 -29.37
C ILE A 671 -30.87 -3.57 -30.48
N PRO A 672 -29.83 -2.75 -30.27
CA PRO A 672 -28.76 -2.57 -31.25
C PRO A 672 -28.08 -3.91 -31.61
N LYS A 673 -27.99 -4.24 -32.91
CA LYS A 673 -27.36 -5.49 -33.35
C LYS A 673 -25.83 -5.46 -33.17
N THR A 674 -25.35 -6.08 -32.09
CA THR A 674 -23.94 -6.42 -31.90
C THR A 674 -23.81 -7.88 -31.48
N GLN A 675 -22.62 -8.46 -31.58
CA GLN A 675 -22.38 -9.87 -31.22
C GLN A 675 -22.64 -10.20 -29.73
N TYR A 676 -22.88 -9.19 -28.87
CA TYR A 676 -23.08 -9.36 -27.42
C TYR A 676 -24.29 -8.60 -26.85
N SER A 677 -25.19 -8.08 -27.69
CA SER A 677 -26.32 -7.28 -27.19
C SER A 677 -27.40 -8.15 -26.53
N THR A 678 -27.86 -7.73 -25.36
CA THR A 678 -29.01 -8.30 -24.62
C THR A 678 -30.05 -7.20 -24.35
N VAL A 679 -31.24 -7.55 -23.86
CA VAL A 679 -32.23 -6.56 -23.41
C VAL A 679 -31.67 -5.61 -22.34
N ASN A 680 -30.77 -6.09 -21.46
CA ASN A 680 -30.10 -5.24 -20.49
C ASN A 680 -29.13 -4.22 -21.12
N SER A 681 -28.81 -4.33 -22.42
CA SER A 681 -28.03 -3.32 -23.15
C SER A 681 -28.83 -2.05 -23.45
N ILE A 682 -30.16 -2.14 -23.43
CA ILE A 682 -31.08 -1.00 -23.58
C ILE A 682 -31.64 -0.51 -22.23
N ALA A 683 -31.11 -1.00 -21.11
CA ALA A 683 -31.49 -0.54 -19.77
C ALA A 683 -30.98 0.89 -19.50
N PHE A 684 -31.71 1.65 -18.68
CA PHE A 684 -31.30 2.99 -18.28
C PHE A 684 -30.10 2.93 -17.34
N SER A 685 -28.99 3.58 -17.72
CA SER A 685 -27.82 3.68 -16.84
C SER A 685 -28.08 4.67 -15.70
N LYS A 686 -27.17 4.71 -14.71
CA LYS A 686 -27.27 5.61 -13.54
C LYS A 686 -27.36 7.10 -13.91
N ASN A 687 -26.88 7.51 -15.09
CA ASN A 687 -26.99 8.89 -15.56
C ASN A 687 -28.37 9.25 -16.16
N GLY A 688 -29.31 8.30 -16.19
CA GLY A 688 -30.66 8.53 -16.71
C GLY A 688 -30.80 8.40 -18.23
N LYS A 689 -29.83 7.80 -18.92
CA LYS A 689 -29.87 7.56 -20.37
C LYS A 689 -29.82 6.08 -20.72
N ALA A 690 -30.46 5.72 -21.83
CA ALA A 690 -30.40 4.40 -22.45
C ALA A 690 -29.99 4.52 -23.93
N THR A 691 -29.26 3.53 -24.45
CA THR A 691 -28.90 3.45 -25.87
C THR A 691 -29.80 2.43 -26.54
N VAL A 692 -30.55 2.85 -27.55
CA VAL A 692 -31.60 2.06 -28.22
C VAL A 692 -31.44 2.14 -29.73
N MET A 693 -32.11 1.25 -30.47
CA MET A 693 -32.22 1.33 -31.92
C MET A 693 -33.61 1.78 -32.33
N LYS A 694 -33.69 2.76 -33.23
CA LYS A 694 -34.94 3.24 -33.86
C LYS A 694 -34.67 3.54 -35.33
N ASP A 695 -35.53 3.04 -36.22
CA ASP A 695 -35.42 3.23 -37.67
C ASP A 695 -34.03 2.87 -38.25
N GLY A 696 -33.43 1.79 -37.73
CA GLY A 696 -32.11 1.31 -38.13
C GLY A 696 -30.92 2.13 -37.61
N LYS A 697 -31.15 3.16 -36.78
CA LYS A 697 -30.10 3.99 -36.18
C LYS A 697 -30.00 3.76 -34.68
N THR A 698 -28.77 3.70 -34.18
CA THR A 698 -28.50 3.72 -32.74
C THR A 698 -28.62 5.14 -32.22
N ILE A 699 -29.51 5.36 -31.25
CA ILE A 699 -29.75 6.66 -30.61
C ILE A 699 -29.64 6.52 -29.09
N THR A 700 -29.49 7.65 -28.40
CA THR A 700 -29.56 7.70 -26.94
C THR A 700 -30.83 8.44 -26.55
N ILE A 701 -31.59 7.86 -25.62
CA ILE A 701 -32.83 8.44 -25.11
C ILE A 701 -32.71 8.79 -23.61
N ASP A 702 -33.45 9.80 -23.18
CA ASP A 702 -33.71 10.08 -21.77
C ASP A 702 -34.94 9.30 -21.24
N LYS A 703 -35.27 9.46 -19.94
CA LYS A 703 -36.41 8.76 -19.30
C LYS A 703 -37.79 9.19 -19.82
N SER A 704 -37.87 10.23 -20.65
CA SER A 704 -39.09 10.61 -21.38
C SER A 704 -39.18 9.93 -22.76
N GLY A 705 -38.12 9.24 -23.19
CA GLY A 705 -38.02 8.59 -24.50
C GLY A 705 -37.57 9.53 -25.62
N LYS A 706 -37.02 10.70 -25.29
CA LYS A 706 -36.52 11.70 -26.26
C LYS A 706 -35.02 11.61 -26.49
#